data_AF-A0A1E5XQY8-F1
#
_entry.id   AF-A0A1E5XQY8-F1
#
_cell.length_a   1.000
_cell.length_b   1.000
_cell.length_c   1.000
_cell.angle_alpha   90.00
_cell.angle_beta   90.00
_cell.angle_gamma   90.00
#
_symmetry.space_group_name_H-M   'P 1'
#
loop_
_entity.id
_entity.type
_entity.pdbx_description
1 polymer ?
#
loop_
_entity_poly.entity_id
_entity_poly.type
_entity_poly.pdbx_seq_one_letter_code
_entity_poly.pdbx_strand_id
1 'polypeptide(L)'
;MTDRALVIGIDHYQNEAWELKAAVRDALAFAAWVTEPGAGRATADTLTLLLSPHPDRPVKEVKFQPATEDAIRKALYTHTKNGVGAQRLWFFYAGHGLAPAGGGADEAPVPVPADVQDLDYYRSQPIDLGSWIREMQVSLPQHQVFFVDACRGIVVSEDIVTATRTLFFDLSKMKSGGPAQQAALFATTAGQLANEQGLHGLFGGALLDGLQGEGPALQPDAATQEFVLTFDGLTSYAKSRIQQASDKARRGNRVLPTQVPFGSLFGGQGSLEIARFKAKPKSSVRLFIKPEGAAAGATAGIRGYNEWKDVFERQAEKSPPLALPVEWKLSSSNYLIEIEAPGYKNWTHKLDHIGPVELSAALEPNPVDIPENALESLGQVRGGLELPERPDGAELAAGAHGSLVVQTPDQYARIEVFNLSGERVKAAWGWLQEMLPVGAYRVEVALPTERPTVRRVLVTTAEPETVEIRPDPQLTQRLAASAGMIWPQDGVTHPSEVFGPATTTHLGSLLAWAAAAAQFDPGGLGQKLRQLGVERLPTSKERCFVRVLVGDAVAPSPNGPMETLYLQLEQLAAVLEPLPELAGFAKQWHAEIAFHTSLTVGTAELNPKRIPLPFIAGHVWTIVIVRETTQGTEIHRYLHPLEPEQPFDDTIRLVEQNWRALQARAPLYDDEAERLLARQLDPLSLAVLAYRLALENRQEELAKVVERLGNAPLADTHVLAALVAERDKHMARALQGPSVPVVGEGYRLMEAWLTDHFAKESLPPPIAPEPFTGGLWTAFDPRGQAVISKAFPVHNAPAWAKPLLAAAEATAKIEGGPDGGHQLIGTGFLIEQRKLAMTDFIVAQKPAVAIFGDERVPIEAILGETKDDRHAALTRVAPVARAPLKMQWSLPAVGTRIAVIGHPMLTFTPTVMTMAAFTTPPKGEKMIMPGVIVAVEETKLTYECWTMGGVAGGPIIDLATGEVIGIHHSGKYEGGARKLGFGVPLAAIEALLQTPI
;
A
#
# COMPACT_ATOMS: atom_id res chain seq x y z
N MET A 1 -7.43 33.51 -2.27
CA MET A 1 -6.84 32.35 -2.96
C MET A 1 -7.98 31.45 -3.40
N THR A 2 -7.89 30.82 -4.57
CA THR A 2 -8.96 29.98 -5.14
C THR A 2 -8.69 28.51 -4.84
N ASP A 3 -9.75 27.71 -4.73
CA ASP A 3 -9.63 26.26 -4.60
C ASP A 3 -9.50 25.62 -6.00
N ARG A 4 -8.99 24.39 -6.04
CA ARG A 4 -8.94 23.55 -7.25
C ARG A 4 -9.93 22.42 -7.13
N ALA A 5 -10.50 22.00 -8.25
CA ALA A 5 -11.44 20.87 -8.29
C ALA A 5 -11.13 19.92 -9.45
N LEU A 6 -11.17 18.61 -9.19
CA LEU A 6 -11.21 17.54 -10.18
C LEU A 6 -12.52 16.78 -10.00
N VAL A 7 -13.37 16.81 -11.03
CA VAL A 7 -14.72 16.25 -10.98
C VAL A 7 -14.90 15.31 -12.16
N ILE A 8 -15.28 14.06 -11.88
CA ILE A 8 -15.39 12.97 -12.85
C ILE A 8 -16.76 12.31 -12.72
N GLY A 9 -17.48 12.16 -13.83
CA GLY A 9 -18.78 11.48 -13.89
C GLY A 9 -18.95 10.64 -15.15
N ILE A 10 -19.29 9.36 -15.02
CA ILE A 10 -19.32 8.42 -16.15
C ILE A 10 -20.67 7.68 -16.17
N ASP A 11 -21.52 8.03 -17.15
CA ASP A 11 -22.78 7.33 -17.41
C ASP A 11 -22.62 6.31 -18.55
N HIS A 12 -21.88 6.67 -19.60
CA HIS A 12 -21.68 5.83 -20.78
C HIS A 12 -20.30 5.20 -20.79
N TYR A 13 -20.28 3.88 -20.91
CA TYR A 13 -19.09 3.06 -21.07
C TYR A 13 -19.08 2.45 -22.45
N GLN A 14 -17.90 2.16 -23.01
CA GLN A 14 -17.82 1.42 -24.28
C GLN A 14 -18.44 0.03 -24.19
N ASN A 15 -18.53 -0.55 -22.98
CA ASN A 15 -19.34 -1.72 -22.72
C ASN A 15 -20.77 -1.30 -22.31
N GLU A 16 -21.74 -1.55 -23.20
CA GLU A 16 -23.16 -1.19 -23.00
C GLU A 16 -23.78 -1.84 -21.75
N ALA A 17 -23.21 -2.94 -21.23
CA ALA A 17 -23.70 -3.60 -20.02
C ALA A 17 -23.43 -2.80 -18.73
N TRP A 18 -22.63 -1.73 -18.80
CA TRP A 18 -22.15 -0.94 -17.66
C TRP A 18 -22.74 0.48 -17.63
N GLU A 19 -23.79 0.74 -18.39
CA GLU A 19 -24.39 2.07 -18.42
C GLU A 19 -25.02 2.48 -17.09
N LEU A 20 -24.71 3.70 -16.66
CA LEU A 20 -25.28 4.34 -15.48
C LEU A 20 -26.16 5.53 -15.89
N LYS A 21 -26.98 6.01 -14.93
CA LYS A 21 -27.98 7.06 -15.19
C LYS A 21 -27.80 8.33 -14.38
N ALA A 22 -26.92 8.32 -13.38
CA ALA A 22 -26.85 9.36 -12.35
C ALA A 22 -25.46 9.95 -12.16
N ALA A 23 -24.39 9.27 -12.56
CA ALA A 23 -23.02 9.67 -12.27
C ALA A 23 -22.67 11.03 -12.89
N VAL A 24 -23.07 11.26 -14.14
CA VAL A 24 -22.84 12.56 -14.81
C VAL A 24 -23.68 13.68 -14.18
N ARG A 25 -24.92 13.38 -13.77
CA ARG A 25 -25.78 14.35 -13.08
C ARG A 25 -25.18 14.77 -11.74
N ASP A 26 -24.69 13.81 -10.96
CA ASP A 26 -24.14 14.05 -9.63
C ASP A 26 -22.80 14.81 -9.73
N ALA A 27 -21.96 14.48 -10.72
CA ALA A 27 -20.75 15.23 -11.05
C ALA A 27 -21.05 16.68 -11.46
N LEU A 28 -22.07 16.93 -12.27
CA LEU A 28 -22.49 18.28 -12.65
C LEU A 28 -23.01 19.08 -11.45
N ALA A 29 -23.79 18.46 -10.57
CA ALA A 29 -24.29 19.10 -9.36
C ALA A 29 -23.15 19.47 -8.40
N PHE A 30 -22.16 18.58 -8.23
CA PHE A 30 -20.97 18.89 -7.44
C PHE A 30 -20.13 20.00 -8.09
N ALA A 31 -19.95 19.98 -9.42
CA ALA A 31 -19.24 21.03 -10.14
C ALA A 31 -19.91 22.41 -10.00
N ALA A 32 -21.24 22.46 -10.00
CA ALA A 32 -21.99 23.69 -9.74
C ALA A 32 -21.78 24.17 -8.30
N TRP A 33 -21.89 23.27 -7.32
CA TRP A 33 -21.69 23.60 -5.91
C TRP A 33 -20.27 24.10 -5.61
N VAL A 34 -19.23 23.42 -6.12
CA VAL A 34 -17.83 23.77 -5.83
C VAL A 34 -17.41 25.10 -6.47
N THR A 35 -18.14 25.55 -7.49
CA THR A 35 -17.90 26.84 -8.17
C THR A 35 -18.80 27.97 -7.67
N GLU A 36 -19.73 27.71 -6.76
CA GLU A 36 -20.63 28.72 -6.21
C GLU A 36 -19.90 29.69 -5.26
N PRO A 37 -20.08 31.02 -5.41
CA PRO A 37 -19.48 32.01 -4.51
C PRO A 37 -19.92 31.83 -3.05
N GLY A 38 -18.99 31.45 -2.18
CA GLY A 38 -19.26 31.21 -0.74
C GLY A 38 -19.29 29.72 -0.36
N ALA A 39 -19.48 28.83 -1.34
CA ALA A 39 -19.26 27.39 -1.22
C ALA A 39 -17.81 27.04 -1.62
N GLY A 40 -17.54 25.87 -2.21
CA GLY A 40 -16.20 25.28 -2.44
C GLY A 40 -15.12 26.11 -3.18
N ARG A 41 -15.33 27.40 -3.48
CA ARG A 41 -14.38 28.44 -3.92
C ARG A 41 -13.50 28.10 -5.13
N ALA A 42 -13.85 27.07 -5.89
CA ALA A 42 -13.24 26.82 -7.19
C ALA A 42 -13.79 27.79 -8.23
N THR A 43 -13.04 28.00 -9.30
CA THR A 43 -13.45 28.83 -10.44
C THR A 43 -13.50 27.98 -11.70
N ALA A 44 -14.08 28.50 -12.78
CA ALA A 44 -14.08 27.82 -14.06
C ALA A 44 -12.66 27.47 -14.55
N ASP A 45 -11.65 28.29 -14.21
CA ASP A 45 -10.25 28.07 -14.61
C ASP A 45 -9.52 27.03 -13.73
N THR A 46 -10.03 26.76 -12.53
CA THR A 46 -9.43 25.81 -11.57
C THR A 46 -10.22 24.50 -11.43
N LEU A 47 -11.34 24.38 -12.16
CA LEU A 47 -12.15 23.18 -12.30
C LEU A 47 -11.70 22.34 -13.50
N THR A 48 -11.32 21.10 -13.26
CA THR A 48 -11.15 20.07 -14.28
C THR A 48 -12.37 19.15 -14.27
N LEU A 49 -13.18 19.20 -15.32
CA LEU A 49 -14.43 18.44 -15.43
C LEU A 49 -14.30 17.38 -16.53
N LEU A 50 -14.35 16.10 -16.13
CA LEU A 50 -14.28 14.94 -17.04
C LEU A 50 -15.63 14.21 -17.03
N LEU A 51 -16.32 14.12 -18.17
CA LEU A 51 -17.63 13.47 -18.25
C LEU A 51 -17.71 12.45 -19.38
N SER A 52 -18.55 11.43 -19.20
CA SER A 52 -19.02 10.54 -20.27
C SER A 52 -20.55 10.44 -20.23
N PRO A 53 -21.27 11.40 -20.82
CA PRO A 53 -22.73 11.40 -20.84
C PRO A 53 -23.29 10.31 -21.75
N HIS A 54 -24.42 9.74 -21.34
CA HIS A 54 -25.18 8.83 -22.18
C HIS A 54 -25.67 9.53 -23.47
N PRO A 55 -25.60 8.87 -24.65
CA PRO A 55 -26.03 9.46 -25.92
C PRO A 55 -27.45 10.04 -25.89
N ASP A 56 -28.39 9.33 -25.26
CA ASP A 56 -29.78 9.79 -25.07
C ASP A 56 -29.97 10.91 -24.03
N ARG A 57 -28.96 11.22 -23.22
CA ARG A 57 -28.98 12.27 -22.19
C ARG A 57 -27.78 13.20 -22.35
N PRO A 58 -27.66 13.92 -23.48
CA PRO A 58 -26.50 14.74 -23.75
C PRO A 58 -26.44 15.95 -22.81
N VAL A 59 -25.23 16.28 -22.35
CA VAL A 59 -24.98 17.50 -21.57
C VAL A 59 -24.80 18.66 -22.54
N LYS A 60 -25.64 19.69 -22.40
CA LYS A 60 -25.58 20.93 -23.20
C LYS A 60 -25.01 22.06 -22.33
N GLU A 61 -24.36 23.02 -22.98
CA GLU A 61 -23.94 24.31 -22.36
C GLU A 61 -22.80 24.24 -21.32
N VAL A 62 -22.35 23.06 -20.90
CA VAL A 62 -21.20 22.87 -20.00
C VAL A 62 -19.98 22.38 -20.77
N LYS A 63 -18.82 23.01 -20.54
CA LYS A 63 -17.53 22.56 -21.10
C LYS A 63 -16.94 21.45 -20.24
N PHE A 64 -16.63 20.30 -20.85
CA PHE A 64 -15.98 19.16 -20.20
C PHE A 64 -15.04 18.44 -21.17
N GLN A 65 -14.14 17.60 -20.65
CA GLN A 65 -13.33 16.68 -21.43
C GLN A 65 -13.87 15.25 -21.29
N PRO A 66 -13.66 14.36 -22.27
CA PRO A 66 -14.12 12.98 -22.17
C PRO A 66 -13.41 12.25 -21.01
N ALA A 67 -14.16 11.45 -20.25
CA ALA A 67 -13.65 10.67 -19.11
C ALA A 67 -12.94 9.36 -19.54
N THR A 68 -12.00 9.46 -20.48
CA THR A 68 -11.13 8.35 -20.92
C THR A 68 -10.00 8.08 -19.93
N GLU A 69 -9.39 6.90 -19.98
CA GLU A 69 -8.27 6.53 -19.11
C GLU A 69 -7.12 7.55 -19.16
N ASP A 70 -6.68 7.92 -20.38
CA ASP A 70 -5.59 8.88 -20.58
C ASP A 70 -5.92 10.27 -19.96
N ALA A 71 -7.13 10.75 -20.21
CA ALA A 71 -7.60 12.03 -19.66
C ALA A 71 -7.65 12.03 -18.13
N ILE A 72 -8.13 10.95 -17.51
CA ILE A 72 -8.16 10.81 -16.04
C ILE A 72 -6.73 10.78 -15.50
N ARG A 73 -5.84 9.95 -16.04
CA ARG A 73 -4.43 9.87 -15.59
C ARG A 73 -3.71 11.22 -15.71
N LYS A 74 -3.91 11.92 -16.83
CA LYS A 74 -3.34 13.24 -17.07
C LYS A 74 -3.89 14.28 -16.08
N ALA A 75 -5.16 14.22 -15.74
CA ALA A 75 -5.78 15.11 -14.77
C ALA A 75 -5.22 14.87 -13.35
N LEU A 76 -5.14 13.61 -12.91
CA LEU A 76 -4.54 13.26 -11.61
C LEU A 76 -3.11 13.80 -11.50
N TYR A 77 -2.27 13.52 -12.51
CA TYR A 77 -0.90 14.03 -12.57
C TYR A 77 -0.81 15.57 -12.53
N THR A 78 -1.70 16.25 -13.25
CA THR A 78 -1.74 17.71 -13.31
C THR A 78 -2.06 18.31 -11.95
N HIS A 79 -3.00 17.73 -11.20
CA HIS A 79 -3.35 18.22 -9.86
C HIS A 79 -2.28 17.91 -8.82
N THR A 80 -1.53 16.80 -8.96
CA THR A 80 -0.32 16.55 -8.15
C THR A 80 0.72 17.65 -8.34
N LYS A 81 0.95 18.11 -9.58
CA LYS A 81 1.98 19.13 -9.88
C LYS A 81 1.54 20.56 -9.56
N ASN A 82 0.27 20.89 -9.76
CA ASN A 82 -0.20 22.29 -9.82
C ASN A 82 -0.97 22.75 -8.56
N GLY A 83 -0.72 22.14 -7.40
CA GLY A 83 -1.34 22.55 -6.14
C GLY A 83 -0.83 23.86 -5.53
N VAL A 84 0.29 24.40 -6.03
CA VAL A 84 0.91 25.64 -5.50
C VAL A 84 -0.03 26.83 -5.71
N GLY A 85 -0.34 27.55 -4.63
CA GLY A 85 -1.21 28.74 -4.64
C GLY A 85 -2.70 28.47 -4.42
N ALA A 86 -3.13 27.21 -4.38
CA ALA A 86 -4.49 26.80 -4.00
C ALA A 86 -4.61 26.64 -2.49
N GLN A 87 -5.79 26.95 -1.93
CA GLN A 87 -6.08 26.71 -0.49
C GLN A 87 -6.53 25.27 -0.23
N ARG A 88 -7.36 24.72 -1.13
CA ARG A 88 -7.90 23.37 -1.04
C ARG A 88 -8.00 22.67 -2.39
N LEU A 89 -7.95 21.34 -2.36
CA LEU A 89 -8.28 20.46 -3.48
C LEU A 89 -9.60 19.74 -3.19
N TRP A 90 -10.52 19.82 -4.15
CA TRP A 90 -11.73 19.03 -4.20
C TRP A 90 -11.59 17.93 -5.24
N PHE A 91 -11.87 16.69 -4.86
CA PHE A 91 -11.94 15.56 -5.76
C PHE A 91 -13.32 14.91 -5.66
N PHE A 92 -13.98 14.73 -6.79
CA PHE A 92 -15.26 14.03 -6.89
C PHE A 92 -15.21 13.01 -8.03
N TYR A 93 -15.58 11.77 -7.73
CA TYR A 93 -15.74 10.71 -8.71
C TYR A 93 -17.10 10.04 -8.54
N ALA A 94 -17.84 9.89 -9.64
CA ALA A 94 -19.02 9.04 -9.71
C ALA A 94 -18.95 8.11 -10.94
N GLY A 95 -19.16 6.81 -10.72
CA GLY A 95 -19.10 5.80 -11.78
C GLY A 95 -18.87 4.39 -11.23
N HIS A 96 -18.55 3.45 -12.11
CA HIS A 96 -18.14 2.10 -11.70
C HIS A 96 -16.81 2.12 -10.95
N GLY A 97 -16.70 1.25 -9.96
CA GLY A 97 -15.49 1.02 -9.17
C GLY A 97 -15.25 -0.46 -8.95
N LEU A 98 -13.98 -0.86 -8.92
CA LEU A 98 -13.56 -2.20 -8.52
C LEU A 98 -13.02 -2.17 -7.09
N ALA A 99 -13.20 -3.28 -6.38
CA ALA A 99 -12.54 -3.47 -5.09
C ALA A 99 -11.02 -3.63 -5.31
N PRO A 100 -10.17 -2.95 -4.54
CA PRO A 100 -8.74 -3.23 -4.55
C PRO A 100 -8.45 -4.65 -4.03
N ALA A 101 -7.43 -5.31 -4.57
CA ALA A 101 -7.07 -6.67 -4.17
C ALA A 101 -6.54 -6.70 -2.72
N GLY A 102 -7.20 -7.44 -1.84
CA GLY A 102 -6.80 -7.58 -0.42
C GLY A 102 -7.14 -6.39 0.49
N GLY A 103 -7.92 -5.41 0.01
CA GLY A 103 -8.05 -4.12 0.68
C GLY A 103 -8.91 -4.07 1.94
N GLY A 104 -8.46 -3.28 2.91
CA GLY A 104 -9.20 -2.90 4.11
C GLY A 104 -10.38 -1.96 3.84
N ALA A 105 -11.18 -1.64 4.88
CA ALA A 105 -12.36 -0.79 4.75
C ALA A 105 -12.06 0.64 4.27
N ASP A 106 -10.81 1.08 4.42
CA ASP A 106 -10.26 2.40 4.18
C ASP A 106 -9.63 2.57 2.78
N GLU A 107 -9.50 1.51 1.98
CA GLU A 107 -8.92 1.62 0.64
C GLU A 107 -9.88 2.22 -0.39
N ALA A 108 -9.38 3.13 -1.23
CA ALA A 108 -10.16 3.75 -2.29
C ALA A 108 -10.48 2.72 -3.41
N PRO A 109 -11.67 2.79 -4.04
CA PRO A 109 -11.99 1.93 -5.18
C PRO A 109 -11.11 2.28 -6.38
N VAL A 110 -10.89 1.29 -7.25
CA VAL A 110 -10.27 1.50 -8.56
C VAL A 110 -11.33 2.08 -9.51
N PRO A 111 -11.22 3.33 -9.97
CA PRO A 111 -12.17 3.91 -10.92
C PRO A 111 -12.07 3.21 -12.27
N VAL A 112 -13.21 2.97 -12.94
CA VAL A 112 -13.27 2.40 -14.28
C VAL A 112 -13.50 3.53 -15.30
N PRO A 113 -12.56 3.81 -16.20
CA PRO A 113 -12.72 4.80 -17.28
C PRO A 113 -13.79 4.42 -18.32
N ALA A 114 -14.29 5.43 -19.04
CA ALA A 114 -15.35 5.24 -20.03
C ALA A 114 -14.95 4.37 -21.23
N ASP A 115 -13.66 4.33 -21.57
CA ASP A 115 -13.09 3.64 -22.72
C ASP A 115 -12.57 2.22 -22.42
N VAL A 116 -12.81 1.71 -21.21
CA VAL A 116 -12.52 0.32 -20.89
C VAL A 116 -13.60 -0.60 -21.45
N GLN A 117 -13.18 -1.59 -22.25
CA GLN A 117 -14.05 -2.66 -22.78
C GLN A 117 -13.87 -3.98 -22.03
N ASP A 118 -12.64 -4.26 -21.60
CA ASP A 118 -12.22 -5.51 -20.95
C ASP A 118 -11.67 -5.21 -19.55
N LEU A 119 -12.41 -5.62 -18.52
CA LEU A 119 -12.01 -5.44 -17.12
C LEU A 119 -10.81 -6.30 -16.74
N ASP A 120 -10.66 -7.49 -17.32
CA ASP A 120 -9.56 -8.39 -16.99
C ASP A 120 -8.24 -7.85 -17.53
N TYR A 121 -8.26 -7.28 -18.74
CA TYR A 121 -7.12 -6.53 -19.25
C TYR A 121 -6.83 -5.27 -18.42
N TYR A 122 -7.86 -4.47 -18.11
CA TYR A 122 -7.69 -3.23 -17.33
C TYR A 122 -7.14 -3.48 -15.92
N ARG A 123 -7.48 -4.62 -15.29
CA ARG A 123 -6.93 -5.06 -14.00
C ARG A 123 -5.41 -5.28 -14.02
N SER A 124 -4.80 -5.48 -15.18
CA SER A 124 -3.34 -5.56 -15.26
C SER A 124 -2.64 -4.21 -15.07
N GLN A 125 -3.35 -3.09 -15.30
CA GLN A 125 -2.81 -1.73 -15.20
C GLN A 125 -3.89 -0.71 -14.75
N PRO A 126 -4.55 -0.88 -13.59
CA PRO A 126 -5.61 0.01 -13.16
C PRO A 126 -5.13 1.44 -12.86
N ILE A 127 -6.07 2.38 -12.73
CA ILE A 127 -5.83 3.66 -12.09
C ILE A 127 -5.87 3.45 -10.57
N ASP A 128 -4.73 3.57 -9.90
CA ASP A 128 -4.64 3.42 -8.45
C ASP A 128 -4.99 4.74 -7.73
N LEU A 129 -6.29 4.95 -7.54
CA LEU A 129 -6.80 6.14 -6.85
C LEU A 129 -6.31 6.19 -5.39
N GLY A 130 -6.16 5.05 -4.72
CA GLY A 130 -5.68 4.97 -3.34
C GLY A 130 -4.25 5.47 -3.21
N SER A 131 -3.38 5.08 -4.13
CA SER A 131 -2.00 5.58 -4.15
C SER A 131 -1.90 7.04 -4.50
N TRP A 132 -2.74 7.54 -5.41
CA TRP A 132 -2.77 8.98 -5.70
C TRP A 132 -3.24 9.80 -4.49
N ILE A 133 -4.31 9.37 -3.79
CA ILE A 133 -4.73 10.03 -2.54
C ILE A 133 -3.58 10.04 -1.53
N ARG A 134 -2.85 8.94 -1.37
CA ARG A 134 -1.67 8.88 -0.50
C ARG A 134 -0.52 9.79 -0.94
N GLU A 135 -0.21 9.85 -2.24
CA GLU A 135 0.80 10.76 -2.80
C GLU A 135 0.42 12.23 -2.54
N MET A 136 -0.87 12.55 -2.62
CA MET A 136 -1.35 13.89 -2.35
C MET A 136 -1.12 14.33 -0.89
N GLN A 137 -0.91 13.42 0.08
CA GLN A 137 -0.63 13.77 1.49
C GLN A 137 0.60 14.65 1.67
N VAL A 138 1.59 14.52 0.80
CA VAL A 138 2.82 15.30 0.83
C VAL A 138 2.83 16.42 -0.23
N SER A 139 1.72 16.58 -0.95
CA SER A 139 1.55 17.57 -2.01
C SER A 139 0.70 18.77 -1.54
N LEU A 140 0.85 19.92 -2.20
CA LEU A 140 -0.13 21.00 -2.04
C LEU A 140 -1.38 20.71 -2.88
N PRO A 141 -2.53 21.32 -2.53
CA PRO A 141 -2.77 22.21 -1.36
C PRO A 141 -2.87 21.46 -0.03
N GLN A 142 -2.72 22.17 1.10
CA GLN A 142 -2.69 21.55 2.45
C GLN A 142 -4.03 20.95 2.91
N HIS A 143 -5.15 21.41 2.35
CA HIS A 143 -6.47 20.85 2.65
C HIS A 143 -6.98 20.10 1.42
N GLN A 144 -7.41 18.86 1.59
CA GLN A 144 -7.79 18.01 0.46
C GLN A 144 -9.03 17.20 0.83
N VAL A 145 -10.03 17.21 -0.04
CA VAL A 145 -11.31 16.55 0.20
C VAL A 145 -11.65 15.65 -0.97
N PHE A 146 -11.90 14.38 -0.69
CA PHE A 146 -12.18 13.34 -1.68
C PHE A 146 -13.56 12.75 -1.45
N PHE A 147 -14.41 12.82 -2.46
CA PHE A 147 -15.73 12.20 -2.50
C PHE A 147 -15.77 11.16 -3.62
N VAL A 148 -16.10 9.92 -3.29
CA VAL A 148 -16.07 8.82 -4.26
C VAL A 148 -17.36 8.01 -4.18
N ASP A 149 -18.22 8.21 -5.18
CA ASP A 149 -19.47 7.49 -5.40
C ASP A 149 -19.25 6.33 -6.39
N ALA A 150 -18.75 5.22 -5.87
CA ALA A 150 -18.44 4.04 -6.67
C ALA A 150 -18.62 2.74 -5.88
N CYS A 151 -18.88 1.65 -6.60
CA CYS A 151 -19.01 0.31 -6.03
C CYS A 151 -17.66 -0.22 -5.50
N ARG A 152 -17.72 -1.13 -4.51
CA ARG A 152 -16.58 -1.90 -4.01
C ARG A 152 -16.85 -3.42 -3.94
N GLY A 153 -17.71 -3.93 -4.82
CA GLY A 153 -18.31 -5.26 -4.71
C GLY A 153 -17.98 -6.29 -5.81
N ILE A 154 -17.33 -5.90 -6.92
CA ILE A 154 -16.94 -6.85 -7.97
C ILE A 154 -15.60 -7.49 -7.60
N VAL A 155 -15.66 -8.66 -6.95
CA VAL A 155 -14.57 -9.65 -6.91
C VAL A 155 -14.92 -10.70 -7.97
N VAL A 156 -14.17 -10.76 -9.08
CA VAL A 156 -14.31 -11.85 -10.06
C VAL A 156 -12.94 -12.51 -10.20
N SER A 157 -12.92 -13.80 -9.84
CA SER A 157 -11.80 -14.76 -9.71
C SER A 157 -10.64 -14.33 -8.81
N GLU A 158 -10.32 -15.18 -7.82
CA GLU A 158 -9.22 -15.04 -6.85
C GLU A 158 -7.81 -15.09 -7.49
N ASP A 159 -7.71 -15.27 -8.81
CA ASP A 159 -6.45 -15.56 -9.51
C ASP A 159 -5.76 -14.35 -10.18
N ILE A 160 -6.36 -13.15 -10.15
CA ILE A 160 -5.77 -11.97 -10.81
C ILE A 160 -5.41 -10.92 -9.76
N VAL A 161 -4.14 -10.96 -9.34
CA VAL A 161 -3.53 -9.90 -8.56
C VAL A 161 -3.46 -8.63 -9.41
N THR A 162 -4.31 -7.66 -9.08
CA THR A 162 -4.26 -6.32 -9.67
C THR A 162 -2.91 -5.67 -9.37
N ALA A 163 -2.06 -5.54 -10.39
CA ALA A 163 -0.82 -4.79 -10.32
C ALA A 163 -1.17 -3.29 -10.40
N THR A 164 -1.61 -2.72 -9.28
CA THR A 164 -1.77 -1.28 -9.16
C THR A 164 -0.39 -0.63 -9.24
N ARG A 165 -0.10 0.04 -10.37
CA ARG A 165 0.97 1.03 -10.50
C ARG A 165 0.74 2.13 -9.46
N THR A 166 1.27 1.93 -8.26
CA THR A 166 1.35 2.94 -7.22
C THR A 166 2.09 4.15 -7.79
N LEU A 167 1.38 5.27 -7.98
CA LEU A 167 2.03 6.52 -8.32
C LEU A 167 2.91 6.97 -7.14
N PHE A 168 4.11 7.35 -7.52
CA PHE A 168 5.34 7.60 -6.78
C PHE A 168 5.19 8.44 -5.50
N PHE A 169 5.75 7.97 -4.38
CA PHE A 169 6.07 8.82 -3.23
C PHE A 169 7.37 9.59 -3.50
N ASP A 170 7.26 10.85 -3.87
CA ASP A 170 8.41 11.75 -3.96
C ASP A 170 8.65 12.46 -2.62
N LEU A 171 9.35 11.80 -1.70
CA LEU A 171 9.80 12.40 -0.43
C LEU A 171 10.77 13.58 -0.63
N SER A 172 11.28 13.83 -1.83
CA SER A 172 12.07 15.04 -2.11
C SER A 172 11.21 16.29 -2.30
N LYS A 173 9.89 16.12 -2.43
CA LYS A 173 8.89 17.20 -2.41
C LYS A 173 8.25 17.39 -1.04
N MET A 174 8.63 16.61 -0.03
CA MET A 174 8.20 16.85 1.35
C MET A 174 8.58 18.28 1.73
N LYS A 175 7.57 19.08 2.02
CA LYS A 175 7.75 20.47 2.42
C LYS A 175 8.26 20.52 3.85
N SER A 176 8.84 21.65 4.23
CA SER A 176 9.19 22.00 5.61
C SER A 176 7.95 22.26 6.50
N GLY A 177 6.84 21.55 6.29
CA GLY A 177 5.58 21.67 7.03
C GLY A 177 4.89 20.31 7.14
N GLY A 178 3.92 20.18 8.06
CA GLY A 178 3.22 18.92 8.31
C GLY A 178 2.47 18.35 7.09
N PRO A 179 2.09 17.06 7.13
CA PRO A 179 1.31 16.43 6.06
C PRO A 179 0.01 17.19 5.78
N ALA A 180 -0.48 17.13 4.55
CA ALA A 180 -1.76 17.71 4.18
C ALA A 180 -2.90 17.06 4.99
N GLN A 181 -3.83 17.89 5.44
CA GLN A 181 -5.06 17.42 6.06
C GLN A 181 -6.00 16.90 4.97
N GLN A 182 -6.27 15.60 4.99
CA GLN A 182 -7.12 14.93 4.02
C GLN A 182 -8.42 14.46 4.65
N ALA A 183 -9.52 14.61 3.93
CA ALA A 183 -10.81 14.04 4.28
C ALA A 183 -11.34 13.23 3.09
N ALA A 184 -11.59 11.94 3.28
CA ALA A 184 -12.08 11.06 2.23
C ALA A 184 -13.39 10.39 2.66
N LEU A 185 -14.46 10.58 1.87
CA LEU A 185 -15.76 9.95 2.09
C LEU A 185 -16.13 9.10 0.89
N PHE A 186 -16.30 7.80 1.16
CA PHE A 186 -16.61 6.79 0.16
C PHE A 186 -18.03 6.26 0.33
N ALA A 187 -18.71 5.98 -0.78
CA ALA A 187 -20.11 5.55 -0.77
C ALA A 187 -20.37 4.20 -0.08
N THR A 188 -19.42 3.27 -0.10
CA THR A 188 -19.57 1.94 0.52
C THR A 188 -18.32 1.52 1.29
N THR A 189 -18.49 0.65 2.29
CA THR A 189 -17.39 -0.14 2.89
C THR A 189 -16.84 -1.15 1.87
N ALA A 190 -15.56 -1.54 1.99
CA ALA A 190 -14.96 -2.57 1.14
C ALA A 190 -15.74 -3.91 1.23
N GLY A 191 -15.97 -4.58 0.10
CA GLY A 191 -16.64 -5.89 0.04
C GLY A 191 -18.18 -5.86 -0.03
N GLN A 192 -18.80 -4.68 -0.17
CA GLN A 192 -20.26 -4.57 -0.37
C GLN A 192 -20.60 -3.98 -1.75
N LEU A 193 -21.63 -4.54 -2.39
CA LEU A 193 -22.16 -4.07 -3.67
C LEU A 193 -22.93 -2.75 -3.46
N ALA A 194 -22.54 -1.69 -4.16
CA ALA A 194 -23.50 -0.66 -4.53
C ALA A 194 -24.23 -1.18 -5.78
N ASN A 195 -25.43 -1.75 -5.62
CA ASN A 195 -26.21 -2.17 -6.78
C ASN A 195 -27.14 -1.02 -7.20
N GLU A 196 -27.17 -0.70 -8.50
CA GLU A 196 -28.12 0.26 -9.08
C GLU A 196 -29.52 -0.33 -9.34
N GLN A 197 -29.75 -1.59 -8.95
CA GLN A 197 -31.07 -2.21 -9.08
C GLN A 197 -32.02 -1.72 -7.98
N GLY A 198 -32.54 -0.50 -8.16
CA GLY A 198 -33.87 -0.13 -7.67
C GLY A 198 -34.02 1.25 -7.03
N LEU A 199 -32.94 1.87 -6.53
CA LEU A 199 -32.94 3.21 -5.91
C LEU A 199 -31.60 3.91 -6.18
N HIS A 200 -31.57 4.77 -7.20
CA HIS A 200 -30.36 5.43 -7.73
C HIS A 200 -29.83 6.56 -6.84
N GLY A 201 -28.51 6.77 -6.81
CA GLY A 201 -27.85 8.00 -6.32
C GLY A 201 -28.07 8.35 -4.86
N LEU A 202 -28.25 7.36 -3.98
CA LEU A 202 -28.50 7.59 -2.55
C LEU A 202 -27.32 8.28 -1.86
N PHE A 203 -26.09 7.87 -2.17
CA PHE A 203 -24.90 8.52 -1.64
C PHE A 203 -24.67 9.88 -2.28
N GLY A 204 -24.57 9.98 -3.62
CA GLY A 204 -24.43 11.25 -4.32
C GLY A 204 -25.48 12.28 -3.92
N GLY A 205 -26.75 11.88 -3.83
CA GLY A 205 -27.84 12.72 -3.35
C GLY A 205 -27.67 13.15 -1.89
N ALA A 206 -27.43 12.20 -0.97
CA ALA A 206 -27.25 12.54 0.46
C ALA A 206 -26.01 13.42 0.70
N LEU A 207 -24.94 13.20 -0.07
CA LEU A 207 -23.74 14.03 -0.05
C LEU A 207 -24.05 15.45 -0.52
N LEU A 208 -24.70 15.59 -1.69
CA LEU A 208 -25.03 16.90 -2.28
C LEU A 208 -26.02 17.68 -1.42
N ASP A 209 -27.06 17.03 -0.88
CA ASP A 209 -27.97 17.62 0.12
C ASP A 209 -27.15 18.20 1.30
N GLY A 210 -26.23 17.40 1.84
CA GLY A 210 -25.42 17.80 2.99
C GLY A 210 -24.47 18.96 2.68
N LEU A 211 -23.86 18.95 1.48
CA LEU A 211 -23.01 20.03 0.99
C LEU A 211 -23.79 21.34 0.78
N GLN A 212 -25.08 21.26 0.46
CA GLN A 212 -25.96 22.42 0.37
C GLN A 212 -26.43 22.93 1.75
N GLY A 213 -26.01 22.28 2.85
CA GLY A 213 -26.39 22.64 4.21
C GLY A 213 -27.75 22.07 4.64
N GLU A 214 -28.24 21.04 3.95
CA GLU A 214 -29.44 20.31 4.38
C GLU A 214 -29.12 19.40 5.59
N GLY A 215 -29.96 19.45 6.63
CA GLY A 215 -29.84 18.61 7.81
C GLY A 215 -29.03 19.13 9.01
N PRO A 216 -28.89 18.31 10.08
CA PRO A 216 -28.24 18.70 11.35
C PRO A 216 -26.71 18.80 11.26
N ALA A 217 -26.12 18.76 10.05
CA ALA A 217 -24.67 18.83 9.84
C ALA A 217 -24.08 20.22 10.10
N LEU A 218 -24.94 21.24 10.16
CA LEU A 218 -24.56 22.64 10.37
C LEU A 218 -24.50 22.97 11.85
N GLN A 219 -23.29 23.25 12.33
CA GLN A 219 -23.05 23.69 13.71
C GLN A 219 -23.07 25.22 13.79
N PRO A 220 -23.77 25.83 14.75
CA PRO A 220 -23.74 27.28 14.94
C PRO A 220 -22.37 27.71 15.48
N ASP A 221 -21.77 28.73 14.85
CA ASP A 221 -20.57 29.39 15.35
C ASP A 221 -20.96 30.77 15.94
N ALA A 222 -20.99 30.83 17.28
CA ALA A 222 -21.41 32.02 18.02
C ALA A 222 -20.49 33.22 17.79
N ALA A 223 -19.21 33.00 17.47
CA ALA A 223 -18.24 34.07 17.27
C ALA A 223 -18.45 34.80 15.94
N THR A 224 -18.85 34.06 14.90
CA THR A 224 -19.05 34.61 13.54
C THR A 224 -20.51 34.83 13.18
N GLN A 225 -21.46 34.34 13.98
CA GLN A 225 -22.91 34.31 13.67
C GLN A 225 -23.22 33.59 12.35
N GLU A 226 -22.40 32.60 11.99
CA GLU A 226 -22.58 31.76 10.80
C GLU A 226 -22.75 30.29 11.19
N PHE A 227 -23.17 29.47 10.24
CA PHE A 227 -23.26 28.02 10.39
C PHE A 227 -22.11 27.34 9.67
N VAL A 228 -21.43 26.42 10.35
CA VAL A 228 -20.26 25.70 9.82
C VAL A 228 -20.65 24.27 9.46
N LEU A 229 -20.37 23.87 8.22
CA LEU A 229 -20.44 22.48 7.79
C LEU A 229 -19.06 21.84 7.98
N THR A 230 -19.00 20.80 8.81
CA THR A 230 -17.78 20.03 9.05
C THR A 230 -17.84 18.67 8.38
N PHE A 231 -16.68 18.06 8.10
CA PHE A 231 -16.61 16.74 7.47
C PHE A 231 -17.32 15.64 8.28
N ASP A 232 -17.21 15.65 9.60
CA ASP A 232 -17.90 14.68 10.47
C ASP A 232 -19.41 14.92 10.48
N GLY A 233 -19.84 16.18 10.45
CA GLY A 233 -21.25 16.56 10.30
C GLY A 233 -21.83 16.03 8.99
N LEU A 234 -21.10 16.25 7.88
CA LEU A 234 -21.47 15.77 6.55
C LEU A 234 -21.53 14.23 6.49
N THR A 235 -20.54 13.54 7.06
CA THR A 235 -20.48 12.08 7.09
C THR A 235 -21.62 11.48 7.90
N SER A 236 -21.90 12.05 9.08
CA SER A 236 -23.00 11.61 9.95
C SER A 236 -24.36 11.82 9.27
N TYR A 237 -24.52 12.94 8.57
CA TYR A 237 -25.71 13.23 7.79
C TYR A 237 -25.92 12.22 6.66
N ALA A 238 -24.90 11.98 5.83
CA ALA A 238 -24.97 11.03 4.72
C ALA A 238 -25.35 9.63 5.22
N LYS A 239 -24.73 9.16 6.31
CA LYS A 239 -25.06 7.88 6.96
C LYS A 239 -26.52 7.82 7.40
N SER A 240 -27.01 8.86 8.07
CA SER A 240 -28.39 8.92 8.57
C SER A 240 -29.41 8.86 7.43
N ARG A 241 -29.20 9.62 6.35
CA ARG A 241 -30.09 9.65 5.18
C ARG A 241 -30.17 8.30 4.47
N ILE A 242 -29.02 7.66 4.27
CA ILE A 242 -28.97 6.33 3.66
C ILE A 242 -29.66 5.30 4.56
N GLN A 243 -29.47 5.36 5.88
CA GLN A 243 -30.16 4.48 6.82
C GLN A 243 -31.68 4.68 6.79
N GLN A 244 -32.16 5.92 6.76
CA GLN A 244 -33.60 6.23 6.66
C GLN A 244 -34.22 5.70 5.36
N ALA A 245 -33.50 5.85 4.23
CA ALA A 245 -33.92 5.28 2.94
C ALA A 245 -33.97 3.74 3.00
N SER A 246 -32.98 3.12 3.66
CA SER A 246 -32.91 1.68 3.91
C SER A 246 -34.11 1.18 4.72
N ASP A 247 -34.42 1.84 5.84
CA ASP A 247 -35.52 1.48 6.72
C ASP A 247 -36.89 1.68 6.06
N LYS A 248 -37.03 2.69 5.19
CA LYS A 248 -38.24 2.91 4.39
C LYS A 248 -38.44 1.80 3.35
N ALA A 249 -37.37 1.36 2.69
CA ALA A 249 -37.45 0.27 1.71
C ALA A 249 -37.74 -1.08 2.38
N ARG A 250 -37.12 -1.36 3.54
CA ARG A 250 -37.41 -2.56 4.35
C ARG A 250 -38.88 -2.63 4.74
N ARG A 251 -39.47 -1.51 5.19
CA ARG A 251 -40.92 -1.40 5.48
C ARG A 251 -41.80 -1.62 4.25
N GLY A 252 -41.29 -1.35 3.05
CA GLY A 252 -41.95 -1.61 1.77
C GLY A 252 -41.66 -2.99 1.16
N ASN A 253 -41.04 -3.91 1.91
CA ASN A 253 -40.63 -5.24 1.45
C ASN A 253 -39.69 -5.23 0.23
N ARG A 254 -38.91 -4.16 0.06
CA ARG A 254 -37.87 -4.04 -0.98
C ARG A 254 -36.51 -4.31 -0.37
N VAL A 255 -35.72 -5.16 -1.03
CA VAL A 255 -34.32 -5.40 -0.65
C VAL A 255 -33.47 -4.28 -1.23
N LEU A 256 -32.82 -3.50 -0.38
CA LEU A 256 -31.80 -2.54 -0.78
C LEU A 256 -30.40 -3.14 -0.53
N PRO A 257 -29.42 -2.90 -1.41
CA PRO A 257 -28.03 -3.15 -1.08
C PRO A 257 -27.60 -2.37 0.17
N THR A 258 -26.77 -2.98 1.01
CA THR A 258 -26.18 -2.35 2.19
C THR A 258 -25.13 -1.34 1.73
N GLN A 259 -25.45 -0.05 1.74
CA GLN A 259 -24.49 1.04 1.57
C GLN A 259 -24.22 1.65 2.94
N VAL A 260 -22.97 1.58 3.41
CA VAL A 260 -22.54 2.27 4.63
C VAL A 260 -21.39 3.20 4.23
N PRO A 261 -21.60 4.53 4.24
CA PRO A 261 -20.53 5.47 3.94
C PRO A 261 -19.37 5.33 4.92
N PHE A 262 -18.14 5.40 4.41
CA PHE A 262 -16.93 5.38 5.21
C PHE A 262 -16.18 6.70 5.07
N GLY A 263 -16.00 7.40 6.20
CA GLY A 263 -15.24 8.65 6.28
C GLY A 263 -13.89 8.40 6.93
N SER A 264 -12.82 8.95 6.35
CA SER A 264 -11.46 8.92 6.87
C SER A 264 -10.88 10.33 6.93
N LEU A 265 -10.16 10.65 8.02
CA LEU A 265 -9.44 11.91 8.22
C LEU A 265 -7.96 11.59 8.48
N PHE A 266 -7.07 12.24 7.73
CA PHE A 266 -5.62 12.07 7.87
C PHE A 266 -4.94 13.44 8.09
N GLY A 267 -3.91 13.51 8.94
CA GLY A 267 -3.05 14.69 9.07
C GLY A 267 -3.61 15.88 9.87
N GLY A 268 -4.63 15.71 10.71
CA GLY A 268 -5.15 16.80 11.56
C GLY A 268 -5.91 16.32 12.81
N GLN A 269 -5.89 17.15 13.87
CA GLN A 269 -6.75 17.03 15.06
C GLN A 269 -7.98 17.94 14.86
N GLY A 270 -9.19 17.37 14.93
CA GLY A 270 -10.47 18.08 14.72
C GLY A 270 -11.11 17.91 13.34
N SER A 271 -12.43 18.08 13.26
CA SER A 271 -13.22 17.91 12.03
C SER A 271 -12.94 19.03 11.02
N LEU A 272 -12.47 18.68 9.81
CA LEU A 272 -12.19 19.62 8.72
C LEU A 272 -13.43 20.45 8.33
N GLU A 273 -13.28 21.78 8.27
CA GLU A 273 -14.34 22.69 7.79
C GLU A 273 -14.53 22.54 6.27
N ILE A 274 -15.74 22.21 5.85
CA ILE A 274 -16.12 22.04 4.43
C ILE A 274 -16.64 23.35 3.86
N ALA A 275 -17.60 24.01 4.53
CA ALA A 275 -18.23 25.24 4.06
C ALA A 275 -18.84 26.07 5.22
N ARG A 276 -19.16 27.34 4.95
CA ARG A 276 -19.87 28.24 5.88
C ARG A 276 -21.11 28.84 5.23
N PHE A 277 -22.15 29.03 6.04
CA PHE A 277 -23.45 29.54 5.61
C PHE A 277 -23.92 30.66 6.53
N LYS A 278 -24.36 31.77 5.95
CA LYS A 278 -24.95 32.90 6.71
C LYS A 278 -26.35 32.58 7.25
N ALA A 279 -27.05 31.66 6.61
CA ALA A 279 -28.37 31.21 7.02
C ALA A 279 -28.58 29.76 6.58
N LYS A 280 -29.36 29.00 7.36
CA LYS A 280 -29.74 27.65 6.99
C LYS A 280 -30.68 27.64 5.77
N PRO A 281 -30.53 26.70 4.82
CA PRO A 281 -31.46 26.54 3.71
C PRO A 281 -32.89 26.28 4.20
N LYS A 282 -33.90 26.83 3.50
CA LYS A 282 -35.32 26.58 3.79
C LYS A 282 -35.93 25.61 2.78
N SER A 283 -36.65 24.60 3.25
CA SER A 283 -37.31 23.59 2.42
C SER A 283 -38.76 23.32 2.88
N SER A 284 -39.57 22.75 1.99
CA SER A 284 -41.03 22.64 2.19
C SER A 284 -41.45 21.42 3.02
N VAL A 285 -42.19 21.63 4.10
CA VAL A 285 -42.95 20.59 4.84
C VAL A 285 -44.39 20.59 4.34
N ARG A 286 -44.88 19.46 3.84
CA ARG A 286 -46.27 19.27 3.39
C ARG A 286 -46.97 18.25 4.28
N LEU A 287 -47.95 18.68 5.06
CA LEU A 287 -48.66 17.85 6.03
C LEU A 287 -50.09 17.54 5.57
N PHE A 288 -50.42 16.26 5.48
CA PHE A 288 -51.77 15.75 5.19
C PHE A 288 -52.45 15.32 6.49
N ILE A 289 -53.74 15.62 6.66
CA ILE A 289 -54.52 15.26 7.85
C ILE A 289 -55.53 14.19 7.47
N LYS A 290 -55.61 13.11 8.26
CA LYS A 290 -56.56 12.01 8.09
C LYS A 290 -57.38 11.81 9.38
N PRO A 291 -58.72 11.70 9.30
CA PRO A 291 -59.55 11.85 8.09
C PRO A 291 -59.57 13.31 7.59
N GLU A 292 -59.68 13.53 6.27
CA GLU A 292 -59.61 14.88 5.66
C GLU A 292 -60.67 15.83 6.20
N GLY A 293 -61.84 15.32 6.61
CA GLY A 293 -62.90 16.10 7.25
C GLY A 293 -62.50 16.76 8.57
N ALA A 294 -61.46 16.27 9.25
CA ALA A 294 -60.93 16.89 10.46
C ALA A 294 -60.22 18.23 10.18
N ALA A 295 -59.71 18.43 8.96
CA ALA A 295 -59.01 19.67 8.57
C ALA A 295 -59.93 20.91 8.59
N ALA A 296 -61.25 20.73 8.49
CA ALA A 296 -62.23 21.83 8.49
C ALA A 296 -62.28 22.59 9.83
N GLY A 297 -61.98 21.91 10.95
CA GLY A 297 -61.98 22.49 12.29
C GLY A 297 -60.62 22.48 12.99
N ALA A 298 -59.56 21.98 12.33
CA ALA A 298 -58.25 21.81 12.95
C ALA A 298 -57.38 23.08 12.94
N THR A 299 -56.57 23.28 13.96
CA THR A 299 -55.42 24.20 13.98
C THR A 299 -54.13 23.40 13.82
N ALA A 300 -53.14 23.97 13.13
CA ALA A 300 -51.81 23.36 13.00
C ALA A 300 -50.72 24.36 13.42
N GLY A 301 -50.04 24.04 14.51
CA GLY A 301 -48.94 24.81 15.08
C GLY A 301 -47.57 24.19 14.78
N ILE A 302 -46.55 25.05 14.64
CA ILE A 302 -45.15 24.65 14.56
C ILE A 302 -44.35 25.41 15.60
N ARG A 303 -43.60 24.65 16.41
CA ARG A 303 -42.53 25.18 17.27
C ARG A 303 -41.18 24.76 16.70
N GLY A 304 -40.30 25.72 16.47
CA GLY A 304 -38.93 25.45 16.03
C GLY A 304 -37.97 25.48 17.20
N TYR A 305 -37.01 24.57 17.21
CA TYR A 305 -35.95 24.54 18.19
C TYR A 305 -34.98 25.71 17.97
N ASN A 306 -34.81 26.54 18.99
CA ASN A 306 -33.87 27.64 19.02
C ASN A 306 -32.52 27.13 19.55
N GLU A 307 -31.60 26.86 18.63
CA GLU A 307 -30.28 26.26 18.92
C GLU A 307 -29.36 27.16 19.77
N TRP A 308 -29.65 28.47 19.84
CA TRP A 308 -28.89 29.41 20.67
C TRP A 308 -29.35 29.43 22.12
N LYS A 309 -30.60 29.03 22.38
CA LYS A 309 -31.24 29.11 23.69
C LYS A 309 -31.66 27.75 24.25
N ASP A 310 -31.51 26.68 23.47
CA ASP A 310 -31.92 25.32 23.81
C ASP A 310 -33.42 25.20 24.18
N VAL A 311 -34.31 25.87 23.44
CA VAL A 311 -35.77 25.86 23.69
C VAL A 311 -36.59 25.78 22.42
N PHE A 312 -37.76 25.12 22.46
CA PHE A 312 -38.74 25.15 21.37
C PHE A 312 -39.60 26.41 21.45
N GLU A 313 -39.43 27.31 20.48
CA GLU A 313 -40.19 28.57 20.39
C GLU A 313 -41.27 28.44 19.31
N ARG A 314 -42.45 29.02 19.55
CA ARG A 314 -43.56 29.02 18.59
C ARG A 314 -43.18 29.84 17.36
N GLN A 315 -43.16 29.22 16.19
CA GLN A 315 -42.74 29.88 14.94
C GLN A 315 -43.91 30.22 14.03
N ALA A 316 -44.92 29.35 13.94
CA ALA A 316 -46.06 29.57 13.08
C ALA A 316 -47.28 28.81 13.58
N GLU A 317 -48.46 29.31 13.24
CA GLU A 317 -49.75 28.64 13.46
C GLU A 317 -50.63 28.92 12.25
N LYS A 318 -51.38 27.91 11.82
CA LYS A 318 -52.41 28.03 10.80
C LYS A 318 -53.76 27.69 11.40
N SER A 319 -54.72 28.58 11.18
CA SER A 319 -56.09 28.47 11.71
C SER A 319 -57.00 27.70 10.74
N PRO A 320 -58.10 27.11 11.23
CA PRO A 320 -59.08 26.42 10.41
C PRO A 320 -59.84 27.35 9.44
N PRO A 321 -60.31 26.84 8.29
CA PRO A 321 -60.06 25.49 7.78
C PRO A 321 -58.65 25.36 7.18
N LEU A 322 -57.97 24.25 7.47
CA LEU A 322 -56.63 23.99 6.93
C LEU A 322 -56.71 23.54 5.47
N ALA A 323 -55.98 24.22 4.58
CA ALA A 323 -55.78 23.77 3.20
C ALA A 323 -54.84 22.54 3.19
N LEU A 324 -55.22 21.47 2.50
CA LEU A 324 -54.43 20.24 2.38
C LEU A 324 -53.67 20.19 1.04
N PRO A 325 -52.35 19.91 1.04
CA PRO A 325 -51.50 19.75 2.22
C PRO A 325 -51.22 21.08 2.93
N VAL A 326 -51.08 21.03 4.26
CA VAL A 326 -50.63 22.17 5.05
C VAL A 326 -49.15 22.37 4.79
N GLU A 327 -48.79 23.48 4.13
CA GLU A 327 -47.41 23.70 3.69
C GLU A 327 -46.65 24.76 4.52
N TRP A 328 -45.45 24.44 4.98
CA TRP A 328 -44.53 25.40 5.60
C TRP A 328 -43.17 25.38 4.91
N LYS A 329 -42.49 26.54 4.85
CA LYS A 329 -41.08 26.62 4.45
C LYS A 329 -40.21 26.79 5.69
N LEU A 330 -39.58 25.70 6.11
CA LEU A 330 -38.82 25.63 7.36
C LEU A 330 -37.33 25.48 7.07
N SER A 331 -36.49 26.07 7.92
CA SER A 331 -35.03 25.88 7.89
C SER A 331 -34.66 24.50 8.43
N SER A 332 -33.49 23.95 8.09
CA SER A 332 -33.03 22.68 8.67
C SER A 332 -32.86 22.75 10.21
N SER A 333 -33.80 22.20 10.97
CA SER A 333 -33.82 22.22 12.44
C SER A 333 -34.81 21.19 12.99
N ASN A 334 -34.86 21.04 14.31
CA ASN A 334 -35.85 20.22 14.99
C ASN A 334 -37.13 21.02 15.19
N TYR A 335 -38.26 20.44 14.82
CA TYR A 335 -39.58 21.04 14.94
C TYR A 335 -40.51 20.15 15.73
N LEU A 336 -41.42 20.77 16.46
CA LEU A 336 -42.59 20.13 17.02
C LEU A 336 -43.81 20.61 16.23
N ILE A 337 -44.46 19.69 15.52
CA ILE A 337 -45.71 19.95 14.81
C ILE A 337 -46.85 19.51 15.72
N GLU A 338 -47.80 20.40 15.95
CA GLU A 338 -48.96 20.20 16.82
C GLU A 338 -50.22 20.38 15.99
N ILE A 339 -51.14 19.42 16.03
CA ILE A 339 -52.47 19.53 15.40
C ILE A 339 -53.52 19.33 16.48
N GLU A 340 -54.44 20.28 16.57
CA GLU A 340 -55.60 20.19 17.44
C GLU A 340 -56.84 20.23 16.56
N ALA A 341 -57.72 19.23 16.69
CA ALA A 341 -58.96 19.17 15.93
C ALA A 341 -60.13 18.79 16.87
N PRO A 342 -61.27 19.51 16.82
CA PRO A 342 -62.42 19.20 17.66
C PRO A 342 -62.89 17.74 17.49
N GLY A 343 -63.04 17.02 18.61
CA GLY A 343 -63.45 15.62 18.61
C GLY A 343 -62.33 14.60 18.40
N TYR A 344 -61.08 15.05 18.25
CA TYR A 344 -59.89 14.21 18.12
C TYR A 344 -58.88 14.52 19.23
N LYS A 345 -58.00 13.55 19.52
CA LYS A 345 -56.86 13.77 20.41
C LYS A 345 -55.84 14.69 19.74
N ASN A 346 -55.17 15.52 20.54
CA ASN A 346 -54.05 16.34 20.06
C ASN A 346 -52.96 15.44 19.46
N TRP A 347 -52.56 15.76 18.23
CA TRP A 347 -51.50 15.05 17.53
C TRP A 347 -50.23 15.89 17.58
N THR A 348 -49.16 15.29 18.10
CA THR A 348 -47.86 15.93 18.20
C THR A 348 -46.81 15.07 17.52
N HIS A 349 -45.98 15.66 16.68
CA HIS A 349 -44.89 14.97 16.00
C HIS A 349 -43.61 15.78 16.06
N LYS A 350 -42.54 15.15 16.55
CA LYS A 350 -41.19 15.67 16.44
C LYS A 350 -40.70 15.40 15.02
N LEU A 351 -40.36 16.47 14.31
CA LEU A 351 -39.80 16.43 12.97
C LEU A 351 -38.37 16.98 13.05
N ASP A 352 -37.39 16.13 12.80
CA ASP A 352 -36.05 16.59 12.46
C ASP A 352 -36.13 17.00 10.98
N HIS A 353 -36.33 18.30 10.72
CA HIS A 353 -36.55 18.84 9.38
C HIS A 353 -35.21 19.07 8.70
N ILE A 354 -35.04 18.41 7.56
CA ILE A 354 -33.74 18.28 6.91
C ILE A 354 -33.83 18.72 5.44
N GLY A 355 -34.99 18.52 4.80
CA GLY A 355 -35.26 18.77 3.39
C GLY A 355 -36.77 18.69 3.12
N PRO A 356 -37.23 18.74 1.85
CA PRO A 356 -38.65 18.63 1.55
C PRO A 356 -39.24 17.32 2.11
N VAL A 357 -40.29 17.43 2.93
CA VAL A 357 -40.90 16.28 3.62
C VAL A 357 -42.41 16.30 3.49
N GLU A 358 -42.98 15.13 3.23
CA GLU A 358 -44.41 14.90 3.29
C GLU A 358 -44.75 14.09 4.54
N LEU A 359 -45.67 14.60 5.36
CA LEU A 359 -46.13 13.97 6.59
C LEU A 359 -47.62 13.67 6.50
N SER A 360 -48.06 12.63 7.20
CA SER A 360 -49.48 12.30 7.35
C SER A 360 -49.83 12.21 8.83
N ALA A 361 -50.68 13.09 9.32
CA ALA A 361 -51.24 13.03 10.67
C ALA A 361 -52.52 12.20 10.66
N ALA A 362 -52.47 11.02 11.28
CA ALA A 362 -53.65 10.21 11.54
C ALA A 362 -54.21 10.60 12.90
N LEU A 363 -55.33 11.34 12.90
CA LEU A 363 -55.97 11.81 14.13
C LEU A 363 -56.86 10.71 14.70
N GLU A 364 -56.63 10.37 15.96
CA GLU A 364 -57.49 9.46 16.72
C GLU A 364 -58.69 10.22 17.27
N PRO A 365 -59.93 9.73 17.10
CA PRO A 365 -61.09 10.28 17.79
C PRO A 365 -60.85 10.26 19.30
N ASN A 366 -61.38 11.25 20.02
CA ASN A 366 -61.41 11.17 21.48
C ASN A 366 -62.20 9.92 21.89
N PRO A 367 -61.76 9.19 22.93
CA PRO A 367 -62.55 8.11 23.47
C PRO A 367 -63.92 8.68 23.85
N VAL A 368 -64.97 8.12 23.27
CA VAL A 368 -66.32 8.33 23.80
C VAL A 368 -66.30 7.75 25.21
N ASP A 369 -66.73 8.53 26.21
CA ASP A 369 -66.89 8.05 27.58
C ASP A 369 -67.74 6.78 27.58
N ILE A 370 -67.08 5.64 27.73
CA ILE A 370 -67.73 4.39 28.08
C ILE A 370 -67.71 4.37 29.62
N PRO A 371 -68.87 4.38 30.30
CA PRO A 371 -68.91 4.42 31.75
C PRO A 371 -68.07 3.29 32.37
N GLU A 372 -67.26 3.66 33.35
CA GLU A 372 -66.49 2.78 34.23
C GLU A 372 -67.39 1.66 34.76
N ASN A 373 -67.32 0.47 34.15
CA ASN A 373 -67.62 -0.83 34.73
C ASN A 373 -67.43 -1.93 33.68
N ALA A 374 -66.20 -2.12 33.20
CA ALA A 374 -65.78 -3.38 32.60
C ALA A 374 -64.25 -3.48 32.53
N LEU A 375 -63.72 -4.58 33.05
CA LEU A 375 -62.34 -5.09 32.94
C LEU A 375 -61.37 -4.70 34.07
N GLU A 376 -61.76 -5.03 35.29
CA GLU A 376 -60.86 -5.80 36.16
C GLU A 376 -60.64 -7.19 35.54
N SER A 377 -59.51 -7.40 34.87
CA SER A 377 -58.77 -8.68 34.83
C SER A 377 -57.63 -8.60 33.82
N LEU A 378 -56.46 -9.11 34.24
CA LEU A 378 -55.15 -9.16 33.56
C LEU A 378 -54.32 -7.88 33.77
N GLY A 379 -53.25 -7.84 34.55
CA GLY A 379 -52.42 -8.87 35.18
C GLY A 379 -51.10 -8.20 35.54
N GLN A 380 -50.66 -8.36 36.78
CA GLN A 380 -49.40 -7.84 37.31
C GLN A 380 -48.20 -8.40 36.54
N VAL A 381 -47.24 -7.53 36.17
CA VAL A 381 -45.80 -7.83 36.29
C VAL A 381 -45.07 -6.56 36.71
N ARG A 382 -44.56 -6.57 37.95
CA ARG A 382 -43.50 -5.68 38.44
C ARG A 382 -42.15 -6.21 37.95
N GLY A 383 -41.29 -5.31 37.49
CA GLY A 383 -39.88 -5.59 37.22
C GLY A 383 -39.17 -4.29 36.86
N GLY A 384 -38.77 -3.53 37.88
CA GLY A 384 -37.96 -2.32 37.71
C GLY A 384 -36.55 -2.68 37.27
N LEU A 385 -36.10 -2.08 36.17
CA LEU A 385 -34.70 -1.92 35.84
C LEU A 385 -34.34 -0.49 36.24
N GLU A 386 -33.62 -0.35 37.35
CA GLU A 386 -32.92 0.88 37.68
C GLU A 386 -31.86 1.12 36.59
N LEU A 387 -32.04 2.21 35.83
CA LEU A 387 -31.00 2.75 34.97
C LEU A 387 -29.99 3.49 35.87
N PRO A 388 -28.67 3.36 35.64
CA PRO A 388 -27.70 4.16 36.38
C PRO A 388 -27.99 5.65 36.17
N GLU A 389 -28.04 6.42 37.26
CA GLU A 389 -28.25 7.87 37.23
C GLU A 389 -27.18 8.53 36.35
N ARG A 390 -27.63 9.37 35.40
CA ARG A 390 -26.73 10.25 34.65
C ARG A 390 -26.19 11.31 35.61
N PRO A 391 -24.92 11.73 35.52
CA PRO A 391 -24.42 12.83 36.32
C PRO A 391 -25.26 14.08 36.05
N ASP A 392 -25.57 14.84 37.11
CA ASP A 392 -26.27 16.11 37.01
C ASP A 392 -25.52 17.05 36.07
N GLY A 393 -26.25 17.77 35.21
CA GLY A 393 -25.69 18.72 34.23
C GLY A 393 -24.85 19.85 34.83
N ALA A 394 -24.76 19.94 36.16
CA ALA A 394 -23.90 20.87 36.89
C ALA A 394 -22.41 20.50 36.86
N GLU A 395 -22.03 19.21 36.77
CA GLU A 395 -20.61 18.80 36.75
C GLU A 395 -19.92 19.07 35.41
N LEU A 396 -20.67 18.95 34.30
CA LEU A 396 -20.19 19.25 32.94
C LEU A 396 -19.87 20.74 32.70
N ALA A 397 -20.39 21.64 33.55
CA ALA A 397 -20.25 23.08 33.40
C ALA A 397 -19.02 23.69 34.11
N ALA A 398 -18.33 22.95 34.99
CA ALA A 398 -17.37 23.51 35.94
C ALA A 398 -15.88 23.34 35.59
N GLY A 399 -15.52 22.72 34.45
CA GLY A 399 -14.10 22.44 34.13
C GLY A 399 -13.44 21.43 35.09
N ALA A 400 -14.25 20.63 35.79
CA ALA A 400 -13.78 19.60 36.69
C ALA A 400 -13.09 18.46 35.92
N HIS A 401 -12.10 17.82 36.55
CA HIS A 401 -11.34 16.71 35.97
C HIS A 401 -11.61 15.42 36.75
N GLY A 402 -11.74 14.30 36.04
CA GLY A 402 -11.82 12.95 36.59
C GLY A 402 -10.66 12.08 36.13
N SER A 403 -10.45 10.95 36.80
CA SER A 403 -9.36 10.03 36.48
C SER A 403 -9.86 8.93 35.54
N LEU A 404 -9.18 8.71 34.42
CA LEU A 404 -9.37 7.56 33.54
C LEU A 404 -8.17 6.61 33.65
N VAL A 405 -8.44 5.34 33.94
CA VAL A 405 -7.45 4.26 33.94
C VAL A 405 -7.85 3.25 32.87
N VAL A 406 -6.97 3.02 31.89
CA VAL A 406 -7.16 1.99 30.87
C VAL A 406 -6.03 0.98 31.01
N GLN A 407 -6.39 -0.30 31.07
CA GLN A 407 -5.42 -1.39 31.18
C GLN A 407 -5.75 -2.53 30.21
N THR A 408 -4.70 -3.05 29.58
CA THR A 408 -4.74 -4.28 28.80
C THR A 408 -3.70 -5.27 29.34
N PRO A 409 -3.95 -6.59 29.27
CA PRO A 409 -2.95 -7.60 29.62
C PRO A 409 -1.69 -7.54 28.75
N ASP A 410 -1.79 -7.08 27.50
CA ASP A 410 -0.66 -6.99 26.58
C ASP A 410 -0.01 -5.61 26.64
N GLN A 411 1.23 -5.56 27.15
CA GLN A 411 2.01 -4.32 27.26
C GLN A 411 2.32 -3.64 25.92
N TYR A 412 2.13 -4.35 24.80
CA TYR A 412 2.30 -3.84 23.44
C TYR A 412 0.99 -3.55 22.72
N ALA A 413 -0.16 -3.54 23.40
CA ALA A 413 -1.37 -2.99 22.80
C ALA A 413 -1.36 -1.45 22.87
N ARG A 414 -1.72 -0.83 21.75
CA ARG A 414 -1.89 0.62 21.63
C ARG A 414 -3.19 1.02 22.29
N ILE A 415 -3.15 2.02 23.17
CA ILE A 415 -4.31 2.67 23.76
C ILE A 415 -4.40 4.08 23.19
N GLU A 416 -5.56 4.45 22.65
CA GLU A 416 -5.88 5.81 22.22
C GLU A 416 -7.19 6.27 22.84
N VAL A 417 -7.23 7.50 23.34
CA VAL A 417 -8.41 8.10 23.97
C VAL A 417 -8.83 9.31 23.15
N PHE A 418 -10.09 9.33 22.75
CA PHE A 418 -10.71 10.39 21.97
C PHE A 418 -11.83 11.05 22.76
N ASN A 419 -11.97 12.37 22.66
CA ASN A 419 -13.11 13.10 23.21
C ASN A 419 -14.35 13.00 22.28
N LEU A 420 -15.45 13.66 22.65
CA LEU A 420 -16.69 13.66 21.85
C LEU A 420 -16.56 14.31 20.47
N SER A 421 -15.60 15.22 20.29
CA SER A 421 -15.30 15.82 18.98
C SER A 421 -14.42 14.94 18.10
N GLY A 422 -14.05 13.74 18.57
CA GLY A 422 -13.20 12.79 17.84
C GLY A 422 -11.72 13.15 17.86
N GLU A 423 -11.31 14.14 18.64
CA GLU A 423 -9.91 14.50 18.83
C GLU A 423 -9.24 13.54 19.81
N ARG A 424 -8.07 13.02 19.43
CA ARG A 424 -7.24 12.18 20.31
C ARG A 424 -6.64 13.05 21.41
N VAL A 425 -7.10 12.83 22.64
CA VAL A 425 -6.63 13.56 23.83
C VAL A 425 -5.43 12.87 24.49
N LYS A 426 -5.28 11.55 24.31
CA LYS A 426 -4.15 10.79 24.86
C LYS A 426 -3.87 9.50 24.09
N ALA A 427 -2.62 9.04 24.13
CA ALA A 427 -2.21 7.71 23.69
C ALA A 427 -1.16 7.11 24.64
N ALA A 428 -1.11 5.78 24.74
CA ALA A 428 -0.11 5.03 25.50
C ALA A 428 0.00 3.56 25.04
N TRP A 429 0.94 2.81 25.62
CA TRP A 429 1.11 1.36 25.42
C TRP A 429 0.75 0.58 26.68
N GLY A 430 -0.14 -0.41 26.56
CA GLY A 430 -0.44 -1.38 27.63
C GLY A 430 -1.25 -0.84 28.81
N TRP A 431 -0.94 0.38 29.23
CA TRP A 431 -1.51 1.02 30.40
C TRP A 431 -1.56 2.54 30.20
N LEU A 432 -2.64 3.14 30.66
CA LEU A 432 -2.84 4.58 30.67
C LEU A 432 -3.53 4.99 31.97
N GLN A 433 -2.98 5.98 32.67
CA GLN A 433 -3.69 6.68 33.74
C GLN A 433 -3.58 8.18 33.49
N GLU A 434 -4.72 8.85 33.32
CA GLU A 434 -4.75 10.28 33.04
C GLU A 434 -5.90 11.00 33.72
N MET A 435 -5.65 12.28 34.04
CA MET A 435 -6.67 13.21 34.50
C MET A 435 -7.26 13.94 33.29
N LEU A 436 -8.52 13.67 32.98
CA LEU A 436 -9.23 14.24 31.84
C LEU A 436 -10.43 15.07 32.33
N PRO A 437 -10.86 16.10 31.58
CA PRO A 437 -12.11 16.80 31.88
C PRO A 437 -13.29 15.83 32.02
N VAL A 438 -14.20 16.08 32.97
CA VAL A 438 -15.44 15.29 33.13
C VAL A 438 -16.21 15.29 31.80
N GLY A 439 -16.57 14.10 31.31
CA GLY A 439 -17.19 13.97 29.99
C GLY A 439 -17.07 12.57 29.40
N ALA A 440 -17.72 12.38 28.25
CA ALA A 440 -17.68 11.11 27.53
C ALA A 440 -16.44 11.01 26.63
N TYR A 441 -15.81 9.85 26.64
CA TYR A 441 -14.62 9.52 25.85
C TYR A 441 -14.82 8.21 25.09
N ARG A 442 -14.16 8.09 23.96
CA ARG A 442 -14.00 6.85 23.20
C ARG A 442 -12.58 6.36 23.39
N VAL A 443 -12.43 5.20 24.00
CA VAL A 443 -11.14 4.51 24.16
C VAL A 443 -11.04 3.44 23.09
N GLU A 444 -9.95 3.43 22.35
CA GLU A 444 -9.61 2.43 21.34
C GLU A 444 -8.36 1.69 21.77
N VAL A 445 -8.41 0.35 21.69
CA VAL A 445 -7.25 -0.50 21.96
C VAL A 445 -7.02 -1.49 20.83
N ALA A 446 -5.81 -1.50 20.28
CA ALA A 446 -5.46 -2.34 19.14
C ALA A 446 -4.00 -2.79 19.20
N LEU A 447 -3.69 -3.97 18.65
CA LEU A 447 -2.36 -4.20 18.10
C LEU A 447 -2.28 -3.55 16.69
N PRO A 448 -1.10 -3.07 16.27
CA PRO A 448 -0.82 -2.76 14.88
C PRO A 448 -1.35 -3.85 13.93
N THR A 449 -2.01 -3.46 12.83
CA THR A 449 -2.70 -4.34 11.85
C THR A 449 -3.98 -5.04 12.30
N GLU A 450 -4.36 -4.95 13.58
CA GLU A 450 -5.62 -5.54 14.09
C GLU A 450 -6.75 -4.51 14.20
N ARG A 451 -8.00 -4.99 14.20
CA ARG A 451 -9.16 -4.10 14.40
C ARG A 451 -9.17 -3.58 15.85
N PRO A 452 -9.36 -2.26 16.06
CA PRO A 452 -9.42 -1.72 17.41
C PRO A 452 -10.66 -2.21 18.15
N THR A 453 -10.48 -2.60 19.40
CA THR A 453 -11.57 -2.74 20.36
C THR A 453 -11.95 -1.37 20.86
N VAL A 454 -13.20 -0.96 20.61
CA VAL A 454 -13.72 0.36 20.95
C VAL A 454 -14.60 0.29 22.18
N ARG A 455 -14.33 1.14 23.19
CA ARG A 455 -15.14 1.33 24.39
C ARG A 455 -15.52 2.79 24.54
N ARG A 456 -16.75 3.05 24.98
CA ARG A 456 -17.20 4.40 25.37
C ARG A 456 -17.23 4.47 26.89
N VAL A 457 -16.68 5.53 27.45
CA VAL A 457 -16.44 5.71 28.89
C VAL A 457 -16.92 7.10 29.27
N LEU A 458 -17.46 7.26 30.47
CA LEU A 458 -17.90 8.54 31.00
C LEU A 458 -17.03 8.88 32.21
N VAL A 459 -16.08 9.80 32.06
CA VAL A 459 -15.19 10.22 33.15
C VAL A 459 -15.94 11.18 34.06
N THR A 460 -15.96 10.90 35.37
CA THR A 460 -16.63 11.71 36.42
C THR A 460 -15.65 12.11 37.53
N THR A 461 -16.05 13.03 38.42
CA THR A 461 -15.23 13.48 39.57
C THR A 461 -15.27 12.56 40.78
N ALA A 462 -16.09 11.50 40.76
CA ALA A 462 -16.32 10.64 41.92
C ALA A 462 -15.18 9.64 42.12
N GLU A 463 -15.03 8.67 41.21
CA GLU A 463 -14.06 7.58 41.29
C GLU A 463 -13.31 7.40 39.96
N PRO A 464 -12.08 6.83 39.97
CA PRO A 464 -11.34 6.53 38.74
C PRO A 464 -12.10 5.54 37.86
N GLU A 465 -12.47 5.97 36.66
CA GLU A 465 -13.08 5.10 35.67
C GLU A 465 -12.04 4.11 35.15
N THR A 466 -12.27 2.82 35.37
CA THR A 466 -11.33 1.77 34.99
C THR A 466 -11.89 0.95 33.84
N VAL A 467 -11.16 0.94 32.71
CA VAL A 467 -11.50 0.18 31.53
C VAL A 467 -10.50 -0.96 31.35
N GLU A 468 -10.94 -2.17 31.67
CA GLU A 468 -10.20 -3.39 31.35
C GLU A 468 -10.64 -3.91 29.98
N ILE A 469 -9.73 -3.95 29.01
CA ILE A 469 -10.03 -4.51 27.68
C ILE A 469 -9.46 -5.93 27.63
N ARG A 470 -10.38 -6.90 27.62
CA ARG A 470 -10.05 -8.33 27.47
C ARG A 470 -9.98 -8.71 25.99
N PRO A 471 -9.04 -9.59 25.59
CA PRO A 471 -8.91 -10.06 24.22
C PRO A 471 -10.14 -10.82 23.74
N ASP A 472 -10.40 -10.79 22.43
CA ASP A 472 -11.42 -11.64 21.81
C ASP A 472 -10.96 -13.12 21.85
N PRO A 473 -11.67 -14.01 22.57
CA PRO A 473 -11.29 -15.41 22.68
C PRO A 473 -11.21 -16.15 21.35
N GLN A 474 -11.88 -15.67 20.30
CA GLN A 474 -11.89 -16.32 18.98
C GLN A 474 -10.56 -16.19 18.24
N LEU A 475 -9.77 -15.14 18.50
CA LEU A 475 -8.44 -14.94 17.91
C LEU A 475 -7.40 -15.92 18.48
N THR A 476 -7.57 -16.37 19.73
CA THR A 476 -6.60 -17.19 20.45
C THR A 476 -6.82 -18.70 20.30
N GLN A 477 -8.00 -19.15 19.85
CA GLN A 477 -8.42 -20.55 19.91
C GLN A 477 -7.82 -21.50 18.85
N ARG A 478 -7.19 -21.01 17.78
CA ARG A 478 -6.86 -21.85 16.60
C ARG A 478 -5.43 -22.41 16.53
N LEU A 479 -4.48 -21.89 17.30
CA LEU A 479 -3.05 -22.30 17.24
C LEU A 479 -2.66 -23.45 18.19
N ALA A 480 -3.68 -24.14 18.69
CA ALA A 480 -3.68 -25.46 19.32
C ALA A 480 -3.12 -25.56 20.75
N ALA A 481 -3.98 -26.13 21.61
CA ALA A 481 -3.65 -26.67 22.92
C ALA A 481 -2.56 -27.77 22.90
N SER A 482 -2.10 -28.21 21.71
CA SER A 482 -1.07 -29.24 21.53
C SER A 482 0.35 -28.77 21.85
N ALA A 483 0.65 -27.48 21.77
CA ALA A 483 1.97 -26.93 22.14
C ALA A 483 2.09 -26.56 23.64
N GLY A 484 1.07 -26.83 24.46
CA GLY A 484 1.08 -26.49 25.90
C GLY A 484 1.13 -25.00 26.25
N MET A 485 1.02 -24.10 25.25
CA MET A 485 1.17 -22.65 25.42
C MET A 485 -0.14 -21.87 25.59
N ILE A 486 -1.29 -22.52 25.48
CA ILE A 486 -2.62 -21.89 25.57
C ILE A 486 -3.36 -22.48 26.77
N TRP A 487 -3.71 -21.64 27.75
CA TRP A 487 -4.65 -21.99 28.82
C TRP A 487 -6.05 -21.53 28.37
N PRO A 488 -7.00 -22.44 28.10
CA PRO A 488 -8.26 -22.11 27.43
C PRO A 488 -9.22 -21.17 28.20
N GLN A 489 -8.93 -20.81 29.45
CA GLN A 489 -9.89 -20.13 30.32
C GLN A 489 -9.79 -18.60 30.31
N ASP A 490 -8.64 -18.00 29.92
CA ASP A 490 -8.40 -16.55 30.09
C ASP A 490 -8.17 -15.74 28.79
N GLY A 491 -8.15 -16.39 27.62
CA GLY A 491 -8.04 -15.71 26.31
C GLY A 491 -6.68 -15.08 25.98
N VAL A 492 -5.69 -15.15 26.88
CA VAL A 492 -4.32 -14.66 26.70
C VAL A 492 -3.31 -15.81 26.55
N THR A 493 -2.16 -15.54 25.93
CA THR A 493 -1.06 -16.49 25.79
C THR A 493 0.19 -16.00 26.53
N HIS A 494 1.07 -16.93 26.93
CA HIS A 494 2.36 -16.62 27.56
C HIS A 494 3.51 -17.28 26.79
N PRO A 495 3.87 -16.73 25.62
CA PRO A 495 4.80 -17.39 24.68
C PRO A 495 6.22 -17.56 25.23
N SER A 496 6.63 -16.69 26.17
CA SER A 496 7.93 -16.75 26.84
C SER A 496 7.83 -16.25 28.28
N GLU A 497 8.82 -16.62 29.08
CA GLU A 497 9.05 -16.18 30.45
C GLU A 497 9.24 -14.66 30.57
N VAL A 498 9.67 -13.99 29.48
CA VAL A 498 10.00 -12.56 29.47
C VAL A 498 8.99 -11.68 28.72
N PHE A 499 8.02 -12.28 28.03
CA PHE A 499 7.10 -11.51 27.16
C PHE A 499 5.91 -10.92 27.91
N GLY A 500 5.57 -11.45 29.08
CA GLY A 500 4.29 -11.19 29.73
C GLY A 500 3.11 -11.85 28.98
N PRO A 501 1.87 -11.48 29.31
CA PRO A 501 0.70 -11.89 28.54
C PRO A 501 0.71 -11.27 27.13
N ALA A 502 0.28 -12.05 26.15
CA ALA A 502 0.00 -11.60 24.78
C ALA A 502 -1.48 -11.84 24.47
N THR A 503 -2.17 -10.78 24.06
CA THR A 503 -3.62 -10.80 23.75
C THR A 503 -3.91 -11.50 22.43
N THR A 504 -2.96 -11.50 21.51
CA THR A 504 -3.03 -12.12 20.20
C THR A 504 -1.66 -12.70 19.84
N THR A 505 -1.63 -13.98 19.46
CA THR A 505 -0.40 -14.67 19.05
C THR A 505 -0.65 -15.38 17.73
N HIS A 506 -0.26 -14.72 16.64
CA HIS A 506 -0.26 -15.29 15.29
C HIS A 506 0.82 -16.37 15.16
N LEU A 507 0.63 -17.32 14.26
CA LEU A 507 1.62 -18.37 14.00
C LEU A 507 2.92 -17.76 13.48
N GLY A 508 2.81 -16.76 12.61
CA GLY A 508 3.96 -16.02 12.08
C GLY A 508 4.80 -15.38 13.19
N SER A 509 4.13 -14.72 14.14
CA SER A 509 4.78 -14.11 15.30
C SER A 509 5.51 -15.14 16.16
N LEU A 510 4.83 -16.26 16.45
CA LEU A 510 5.41 -17.32 17.26
C LEU A 510 6.68 -17.92 16.62
N LEU A 511 6.64 -18.18 15.31
CA LEU A 511 7.79 -18.68 14.54
C LEU A 511 8.95 -17.67 14.54
N ALA A 512 8.66 -16.38 14.36
CA ALA A 512 9.67 -15.32 14.42
C ALA A 512 10.35 -15.25 15.80
N TRP A 513 9.55 -15.27 16.87
CA TRP A 513 10.05 -15.22 18.25
C TRP A 513 10.88 -16.46 18.59
N ALA A 514 10.45 -17.64 18.15
CA ALA A 514 11.20 -18.88 18.29
C ALA A 514 12.55 -18.84 17.56
N ALA A 515 12.57 -18.29 16.34
CA ALA A 515 13.81 -18.09 15.60
C ALA A 515 14.79 -17.15 16.32
N ALA A 516 14.30 -16.06 16.92
CA ALA A 516 15.12 -15.18 17.73
C ALA A 516 15.67 -15.94 18.94
N ALA A 517 14.80 -16.58 19.73
CA ALA A 517 15.17 -17.29 20.97
C ALA A 517 16.17 -18.44 20.74
N ALA A 518 16.15 -19.08 19.57
CA ALA A 518 17.04 -20.19 19.21
C ALA A 518 18.52 -19.80 19.15
N GLN A 519 18.86 -18.53 18.87
CA GLN A 519 20.26 -18.10 18.76
C GLN A 519 20.92 -17.77 20.11
N PHE A 520 20.12 -17.45 21.13
CA PHE A 520 20.59 -17.12 22.47
C PHE A 520 21.04 -18.36 23.25
N ASP A 521 21.66 -18.13 24.42
CA ASP A 521 22.11 -19.20 25.32
C ASP A 521 20.95 -20.15 25.69
N PRO A 522 21.06 -21.46 25.40
CA PRO A 522 20.06 -22.45 25.77
C PRO A 522 19.73 -22.47 27.26
N GLY A 523 20.68 -22.15 28.13
CA GLY A 523 20.51 -22.10 29.58
C GLY A 523 19.76 -20.88 30.12
N GLY A 524 19.54 -19.85 29.29
CA GLY A 524 18.91 -18.59 29.68
C GLY A 524 17.39 -18.56 29.52
N LEU A 525 16.82 -17.35 29.48
CA LEU A 525 15.41 -17.06 29.22
C LEU A 525 15.02 -17.43 27.76
N GLY A 526 13.72 -17.59 27.48
CA GLY A 526 13.22 -18.00 26.15
C GLY A 526 13.08 -19.51 25.96
N GLN A 527 12.98 -20.28 27.06
CA GLN A 527 12.95 -21.75 27.00
C GLN A 527 11.67 -22.26 26.35
N LYS A 528 10.51 -21.68 26.68
CA LYS A 528 9.22 -21.99 26.02
C LYS A 528 9.27 -21.85 24.50
N LEU A 529 9.89 -20.79 24.00
CA LEU A 529 10.03 -20.55 22.56
C LEU A 529 11.00 -21.55 21.92
N ARG A 530 12.09 -21.90 22.60
CA ARG A 530 13.05 -22.91 22.11
C ARG A 530 12.46 -24.32 22.07
N GLN A 531 11.50 -24.63 22.95
CA GLN A 531 10.81 -25.92 22.93
C GLN A 531 10.12 -26.18 21.58
N LEU A 532 9.73 -25.13 20.83
CA LEU A 532 9.15 -25.28 19.49
C LEU A 532 10.08 -25.95 18.46
N GLY A 533 11.37 -26.05 18.76
CA GLY A 533 12.32 -26.86 18.00
C GLY A 533 12.95 -26.17 16.80
N VAL A 534 12.96 -24.83 16.76
CA VAL A 534 13.74 -24.09 15.76
C VAL A 534 15.24 -24.33 16.01
N GLU A 535 15.95 -24.81 14.99
CA GLU A 535 17.36 -25.19 15.13
C GLU A 535 18.27 -24.00 15.38
N ARG A 536 19.23 -24.13 16.31
CA ARG A 536 20.26 -23.12 16.54
C ARG A 536 21.33 -23.18 15.43
N LEU A 537 21.62 -22.05 14.81
CA LEU A 537 22.67 -21.95 13.79
C LEU A 537 24.04 -21.74 14.43
N PRO A 538 25.14 -22.11 13.75
CA PRO A 538 26.50 -21.91 14.25
C PRO A 538 26.79 -20.44 14.55
N THR A 539 27.43 -20.16 15.70
CA THR A 539 27.92 -18.82 16.02
C THR A 539 29.05 -18.43 15.07
N SER A 540 29.04 -17.19 14.60
CA SER A 540 30.09 -16.63 13.75
C SER A 540 29.97 -15.12 13.68
N LYS A 541 31.10 -14.42 13.52
CA LYS A 541 31.15 -12.98 13.20
C LYS A 541 31.38 -12.69 11.71
N GLU A 542 31.74 -13.72 10.94
CA GLU A 542 32.13 -13.59 9.53
C GLU A 542 31.10 -14.20 8.58
N ARG A 543 30.29 -15.16 9.04
CA ARG A 543 29.32 -15.89 8.20
C ARG A 543 27.96 -15.20 8.22
N CYS A 544 27.16 -15.46 7.18
CA CYS A 544 25.78 -15.01 7.07
C CYS A 544 24.90 -16.22 6.74
N PHE A 545 23.68 -16.27 7.26
CA PHE A 545 22.74 -17.37 7.00
C PHE A 545 21.38 -16.85 6.58
N VAL A 546 20.59 -17.71 5.94
CA VAL A 546 19.13 -17.57 5.83
C VAL A 546 18.48 -18.72 6.58
N ARG A 547 17.44 -18.41 7.35
CA ARG A 547 16.49 -19.36 7.92
C ARG A 547 15.11 -19.05 7.35
N VAL A 548 14.44 -20.07 6.82
CA VAL A 548 13.06 -19.99 6.35
C VAL A 548 12.20 -20.81 7.29
N LEU A 549 11.18 -20.18 7.85
CA LEU A 549 10.14 -20.83 8.65
C LEU A 549 8.82 -20.72 7.91
N VAL A 550 8.14 -21.84 7.75
CA VAL A 550 6.89 -21.92 7.00
C VAL A 550 5.81 -22.41 7.95
N GLY A 551 4.69 -21.72 8.04
CA GLY A 551 3.56 -22.08 8.88
C GLY A 551 2.24 -22.09 8.12
N ASP A 552 1.34 -23.01 8.48
CA ASP A 552 -0.04 -23.03 8.00
C ASP A 552 -0.97 -23.25 9.19
N ALA A 553 -1.73 -22.20 9.53
CA ALA A 553 -2.70 -22.26 10.63
C ALA A 553 -4.02 -22.95 10.22
N VAL A 554 -4.21 -23.25 8.93
CA VAL A 554 -5.34 -24.03 8.42
C VAL A 554 -5.04 -25.53 8.56
N ALA A 555 -6.07 -26.36 8.76
CA ALA A 555 -5.91 -27.80 8.93
C ALA A 555 -5.00 -28.41 7.85
N PRO A 556 -4.07 -29.34 8.19
CA PRO A 556 -3.12 -29.90 7.24
C PRO A 556 -3.87 -30.54 6.07
N SER A 557 -3.70 -29.93 4.89
CA SER A 557 -4.28 -30.38 3.62
C SER A 557 -3.15 -30.74 2.67
N PRO A 558 -3.29 -31.81 1.86
CA PRO A 558 -2.30 -32.15 0.83
C PRO A 558 -2.11 -31.04 -0.22
N ASN A 559 -3.01 -30.05 -0.27
CA ASN A 559 -2.93 -28.88 -1.17
C ASN A 559 -2.57 -27.57 -0.42
N GLY A 560 -2.08 -27.63 0.82
CA GLY A 560 -1.70 -26.43 1.60
C GLY A 560 -0.42 -25.72 1.08
N PRO A 561 -0.18 -24.46 1.46
CA PRO A 561 1.01 -23.70 1.10
C PRO A 561 2.29 -24.43 1.49
N MET A 562 2.31 -25.18 2.60
CA MET A 562 3.49 -25.99 2.99
C MET A 562 3.82 -27.16 2.05
N GLU A 563 2.82 -27.76 1.40
CA GLU A 563 3.02 -28.89 0.47
C GLU A 563 3.28 -28.42 -0.96
N THR A 564 2.81 -27.21 -1.28
CA THR A 564 3.00 -26.57 -2.59
C THR A 564 4.14 -25.54 -2.59
N LEU A 565 4.84 -25.35 -1.47
CA LEU A 565 5.90 -24.36 -1.34
C LEU A 565 7.11 -24.76 -2.18
N TYR A 566 7.45 -23.89 -3.10
CA TYR A 566 8.68 -23.87 -3.84
C TYR A 566 9.64 -22.87 -3.19
N LEU A 567 10.80 -23.36 -2.75
CA LEU A 567 11.88 -22.56 -2.18
C LEU A 567 13.17 -22.83 -2.94
N GLN A 568 13.81 -21.76 -3.41
CA GLN A 568 15.04 -21.85 -4.16
C GLN A 568 16.03 -20.74 -3.78
N LEU A 569 17.19 -21.13 -3.24
CA LEU A 569 18.32 -20.23 -2.97
C LEU A 569 19.38 -20.49 -4.04
N GLU A 570 19.72 -19.50 -4.87
CA GLU A 570 20.77 -19.64 -5.90
C GLU A 570 20.66 -20.89 -6.79
N GLN A 571 19.42 -21.31 -7.07
CA GLN A 571 19.06 -22.53 -7.81
C GLN A 571 19.03 -23.85 -7.01
N LEU A 572 19.46 -23.85 -5.75
CA LEU A 572 19.31 -24.99 -4.84
C LEU A 572 17.88 -25.04 -4.31
N ALA A 573 17.17 -26.13 -4.60
CA ALA A 573 15.87 -26.40 -4.01
C ALA A 573 16.03 -26.71 -2.51
N ALA A 574 15.28 -26.02 -1.66
CA ALA A 574 15.27 -26.29 -0.23
C ALA A 574 14.41 -27.52 0.08
N VAL A 575 14.90 -28.37 0.97
CA VAL A 575 14.11 -29.45 1.58
C VAL A 575 13.70 -28.99 2.96
N LEU A 576 12.41 -28.73 3.14
CA LEU A 576 11.85 -28.29 4.41
C LEU A 576 11.73 -29.45 5.40
N GLU A 577 12.16 -29.22 6.63
CA GLU A 577 12.06 -30.19 7.73
C GLU A 577 10.95 -29.79 8.71
N PRO A 578 10.12 -30.72 9.21
CA PRO A 578 9.09 -30.40 10.20
C PRO A 578 9.67 -29.82 11.50
N LEU A 579 8.97 -28.85 12.09
CA LEU A 579 9.22 -28.41 13.47
C LEU A 579 8.61 -29.43 14.45
N PRO A 580 9.38 -30.05 15.36
CA PRO A 580 8.91 -31.17 16.18
C PRO A 580 7.60 -30.93 16.94
N GLU A 581 7.50 -29.83 17.69
CA GLU A 581 6.30 -29.51 18.49
C GLU A 581 5.16 -28.90 17.67
N LEU A 582 5.43 -28.53 16.42
CA LEU A 582 4.46 -27.99 15.47
C LEU A 582 4.35 -28.89 14.23
N ALA A 583 4.56 -30.20 14.41
CA ALA A 583 4.53 -31.16 13.33
C ALA A 583 3.17 -31.12 12.61
N GLY A 584 3.20 -30.90 11.31
CA GLY A 584 1.99 -30.73 10.47
C GLY A 584 1.45 -29.30 10.39
N PHE A 585 2.01 -28.36 11.16
CA PHE A 585 1.66 -26.93 11.12
C PHE A 585 2.82 -26.04 10.68
N ALA A 586 4.06 -26.46 10.96
CA ALA A 586 5.22 -25.68 10.58
C ALA A 586 6.41 -26.52 10.13
N LYS A 587 7.21 -25.95 9.23
CA LYS A 587 8.48 -26.50 8.74
C LYS A 587 9.58 -25.44 8.79
N GLN A 588 10.83 -25.87 8.82
CA GLN A 588 12.01 -25.01 8.81
C GLN A 588 13.01 -25.46 7.74
N TRP A 589 13.85 -24.53 7.30
CA TRP A 589 15.03 -24.78 6.49
C TRP A 589 16.05 -23.67 6.72
N HIS A 590 17.33 -23.96 6.55
CA HIS A 590 18.37 -22.94 6.59
C HIS A 590 19.52 -23.27 5.64
N ALA A 591 20.26 -22.23 5.28
CA ALA A 591 21.48 -22.35 4.48
C ALA A 591 22.43 -21.17 4.77
N GLU A 592 23.72 -21.39 4.52
CA GLU A 592 24.71 -20.32 4.53
C GLU A 592 24.58 -19.45 3.27
N ILE A 593 24.76 -18.14 3.46
CA ILE A 593 24.82 -17.14 2.41
C ILE A 593 26.29 -16.73 2.26
N ALA A 594 26.88 -17.01 1.10
CA ALA A 594 28.29 -16.68 0.84
C ALA A 594 28.50 -15.24 0.33
N PHE A 595 27.47 -14.62 -0.26
CA PHE A 595 27.50 -13.27 -0.83
C PHE A 595 26.07 -12.72 -1.00
N HIS A 596 25.92 -11.45 -1.39
CA HIS A 596 24.60 -10.86 -1.62
C HIS A 596 23.81 -11.65 -2.67
N THR A 597 22.65 -12.17 -2.27
CA THR A 597 21.90 -13.16 -3.06
C THR A 597 20.39 -12.91 -3.00
N SER A 598 19.60 -13.89 -3.41
CA SER A 598 18.15 -13.85 -3.27
C SER A 598 17.53 -15.23 -3.02
N LEU A 599 16.43 -15.24 -2.28
CA LEU A 599 15.58 -16.40 -2.08
C LEU A 599 14.36 -16.30 -2.97
N THR A 600 14.11 -17.31 -3.81
CA THR A 600 12.86 -17.43 -4.55
C THR A 600 11.87 -18.27 -3.74
N VAL A 601 10.66 -17.75 -3.56
CA VAL A 601 9.56 -18.34 -2.79
C VAL A 601 8.31 -18.35 -3.66
N GLY A 602 7.65 -19.48 -3.83
CA GLY A 602 6.33 -19.55 -4.48
C GLY A 602 5.47 -20.65 -3.89
N THR A 603 4.15 -20.55 -4.01
CA THR A 603 3.20 -21.62 -3.67
C THR A 603 2.22 -21.79 -4.82
N ALA A 604 1.25 -22.71 -4.70
CA ALA A 604 0.14 -22.76 -5.64
C ALA A 604 -0.71 -21.47 -5.64
N GLU A 605 -0.80 -20.78 -4.50
CA GLU A 605 -1.57 -19.54 -4.31
C GLU A 605 -0.71 -18.27 -4.53
N LEU A 606 0.62 -18.40 -4.37
CA LEU A 606 1.57 -17.30 -4.47
C LEU A 606 2.43 -17.48 -5.72
N ASN A 607 2.16 -16.68 -6.76
CA ASN A 607 3.10 -16.49 -7.88
C ASN A 607 4.52 -16.37 -7.33
N PRO A 608 5.51 -17.12 -7.83
CA PRO A 608 6.82 -17.10 -7.20
C PRO A 608 7.35 -15.67 -7.09
N LYS A 609 8.14 -15.41 -6.05
CA LYS A 609 8.65 -14.10 -5.64
C LYS A 609 10.12 -14.24 -5.29
N ARG A 610 10.92 -13.27 -5.68
CA ARG A 610 12.33 -13.20 -5.34
C ARG A 610 12.57 -12.16 -4.25
N ILE A 611 13.18 -12.60 -3.16
CA ILE A 611 13.46 -11.85 -1.95
C ILE A 611 14.97 -11.54 -1.91
N PRO A 612 15.40 -10.27 -1.92
CA PRO A 612 16.80 -9.92 -1.78
C PRO A 612 17.32 -10.30 -0.40
N LEU A 613 18.48 -10.94 -0.35
CA LEU A 613 19.21 -11.34 0.85
C LEU A 613 20.64 -10.77 0.82
N PRO A 614 20.83 -9.52 1.28
CA PRO A 614 22.16 -8.95 1.43
C PRO A 614 23.03 -9.79 2.38
N PHE A 615 24.31 -9.97 2.05
CA PHE A 615 25.26 -10.56 2.99
C PHE A 615 25.55 -9.58 4.13
N ILE A 616 25.26 -9.99 5.36
CA ILE A 616 25.55 -9.23 6.59
C ILE A 616 26.31 -10.15 7.52
N ALA A 617 27.61 -9.89 7.67
CA ALA A 617 28.49 -10.71 8.49
C ALA A 617 27.98 -10.81 9.93
N GLY A 618 27.99 -12.02 10.49
CA GLY A 618 27.55 -12.31 11.85
C GLY A 618 26.03 -12.32 12.06
N HIS A 619 25.23 -12.37 10.99
CA HIS A 619 23.77 -12.32 11.08
C HIS A 619 23.07 -13.45 10.31
N VAL A 620 21.82 -13.72 10.69
CA VAL A 620 20.89 -14.59 9.97
C VAL A 620 19.66 -13.80 9.53
N TRP A 621 19.30 -13.94 8.26
CA TRP A 621 18.00 -13.53 7.73
C TRP A 621 16.95 -14.58 8.13
N THR A 622 15.97 -14.21 8.94
CA THR A 622 14.81 -15.06 9.21
C THR A 622 13.65 -14.62 8.33
N ILE A 623 13.23 -15.51 7.41
CA ILE A 623 12.08 -15.33 6.54
C ILE A 623 10.95 -16.21 7.08
N VAL A 624 9.85 -15.60 7.49
CA VAL A 624 8.66 -16.31 7.97
C VAL A 624 7.59 -16.24 6.89
N ILE A 625 7.09 -17.39 6.44
CA ILE A 625 6.04 -17.52 5.44
C ILE A 625 4.87 -18.20 6.12
N VAL A 626 3.75 -17.51 6.32
CA VAL A 626 2.64 -18.05 7.10
C VAL A 626 1.31 -17.84 6.40
N ARG A 627 0.42 -18.83 6.46
CA ARG A 627 -0.99 -18.66 6.11
C ARG A 627 -1.82 -18.67 7.39
N GLU A 628 -2.39 -17.53 7.73
CA GLU A 628 -3.27 -17.38 8.89
C GLU A 628 -4.73 -17.73 8.53
N THR A 629 -5.53 -18.14 9.52
CA THR A 629 -6.88 -18.71 9.25
C THR A 629 -7.91 -17.75 8.65
N THR A 630 -7.60 -16.46 8.55
CA THR A 630 -8.49 -15.40 8.02
C THR A 630 -7.81 -14.46 7.03
N GLN A 631 -6.55 -14.73 6.68
CA GLN A 631 -5.70 -13.86 5.84
C GLN A 631 -5.02 -14.69 4.74
N GLY A 632 -4.55 -14.02 3.68
CA GLY A 632 -3.71 -14.64 2.67
C GLY A 632 -2.34 -15.05 3.20
N THR A 633 -1.52 -15.67 2.35
CA THR A 633 -0.12 -15.98 2.71
C THR A 633 0.65 -14.68 2.98
N GLU A 634 1.21 -14.56 4.18
CA GLU A 634 2.06 -13.44 4.60
C GLU A 634 3.54 -13.83 4.57
N ILE A 635 4.41 -12.86 4.28
CA ILE A 635 5.87 -13.04 4.33
C ILE A 635 6.47 -11.94 5.20
N HIS A 636 7.15 -12.33 6.27
CA HIS A 636 7.82 -11.43 7.21
C HIS A 636 9.33 -11.63 7.14
N ARG A 637 10.10 -10.58 7.46
CA ARG A 637 11.56 -10.61 7.47
C ARG A 637 12.10 -10.06 8.78
N TYR A 638 13.08 -10.76 9.32
CA TYR A 638 13.82 -10.34 10.50
C TYR A 638 15.31 -10.58 10.26
N LEU A 639 16.14 -9.85 10.99
CA LEU A 639 17.59 -10.03 10.97
C LEU A 639 18.04 -10.21 12.41
N HIS A 640 18.71 -11.33 12.70
CA HIS A 640 19.17 -11.65 14.04
C HIS A 640 20.68 -11.84 14.06
N PRO A 641 21.39 -11.47 15.15
CA PRO A 641 22.79 -11.80 15.31
C PRO A 641 22.96 -13.32 15.48
N LEU A 642 24.02 -13.88 14.90
CA LEU A 642 24.43 -15.28 15.14
C LEU A 642 25.03 -15.46 16.53
N GLU A 643 25.61 -14.39 17.08
CA GLU A 643 26.24 -14.35 18.39
C GLU A 643 25.67 -13.13 19.16
N PRO A 644 24.46 -13.25 19.76
CA PRO A 644 23.88 -12.18 20.56
C PRO A 644 24.73 -11.92 21.83
N GLU A 645 25.05 -10.65 22.08
CA GLU A 645 25.83 -10.22 23.25
C GLU A 645 24.98 -10.05 24.52
N GLN A 646 23.68 -9.82 24.35
CA GLN A 646 22.71 -9.60 25.43
C GLN A 646 21.93 -10.88 25.75
N PRO A 647 21.41 -11.02 26.98
CA PRO A 647 20.46 -12.09 27.28
C PRO A 647 19.17 -11.91 26.46
N PHE A 648 18.47 -13.02 26.23
CA PHE A 648 17.18 -12.99 25.53
C PHE A 648 16.16 -12.15 26.30
N ASP A 649 15.56 -11.17 25.64
CA ASP A 649 14.54 -10.28 26.17
C ASP A 649 13.35 -10.15 25.20
N ASP A 650 12.48 -9.16 25.43
CA ASP A 650 11.28 -8.91 24.62
C ASP A 650 11.51 -8.02 23.39
N THR A 651 12.78 -7.72 23.03
CA THR A 651 13.13 -6.87 21.88
C THR A 651 12.49 -7.35 20.58
N ILE A 652 12.38 -8.67 20.35
CA ILE A 652 11.74 -9.19 19.13
C ILE A 652 10.26 -8.81 19.01
N ARG A 653 9.53 -8.66 20.13
CA ARG A 653 8.14 -8.16 20.11
C ARG A 653 8.10 -6.71 19.67
N LEU A 654 9.01 -5.87 20.20
CA LEU A 654 9.15 -4.46 19.80
C LEU A 654 9.49 -4.33 18.31
N VAL A 655 10.43 -5.12 17.81
CA VAL A 655 10.80 -5.16 16.39
C VAL A 655 9.61 -5.53 15.52
N GLU A 656 8.83 -6.52 15.93
CA GLU A 656 7.62 -6.92 15.20
C GLU A 656 6.58 -5.81 15.16
N GLN A 657 6.28 -5.18 16.30
CA GLN A 657 5.33 -4.07 16.36
C GLN A 657 5.78 -2.88 15.52
N ASN A 658 7.09 -2.61 15.49
CA ASN A 658 7.65 -1.52 14.70
C ASN A 658 7.40 -1.72 13.19
N TRP A 659 7.63 -2.92 12.66
CA TRP A 659 7.41 -3.17 11.24
C TRP A 659 5.93 -3.33 10.88
N ARG A 660 5.11 -3.93 11.75
CA ARG A 660 3.64 -3.96 11.57
C ARG A 660 3.06 -2.55 11.57
N ALA A 661 3.56 -1.67 12.44
CA ALA A 661 3.17 -0.26 12.44
C ALA A 661 3.60 0.46 11.15
N LEU A 662 4.79 0.16 10.59
CA LEU A 662 5.18 0.70 9.28
C LEU A 662 4.26 0.19 8.16
N GLN A 663 3.91 -1.10 8.17
CA GLN A 663 2.97 -1.69 7.21
C GLN A 663 1.58 -1.05 7.30
N ALA A 664 1.07 -0.87 8.52
CA ALA A 664 -0.21 -0.23 8.79
C ALA A 664 -0.18 1.30 8.67
N ARG A 665 1.00 1.90 8.43
CA ARG A 665 1.24 3.36 8.51
C ARG A 665 0.72 3.98 9.82
N ALA A 666 0.82 3.23 10.91
CA ALA A 666 0.35 3.67 12.21
C ALA A 666 1.33 4.71 12.80
N PRO A 667 0.82 5.84 13.33
CA PRO A 667 1.67 6.92 13.84
C PRO A 667 2.51 6.45 15.01
N LEU A 668 3.74 6.94 15.11
CA LEU A 668 4.63 6.79 16.27
C LEU A 668 4.03 7.51 17.46
N TYR A 669 4.19 6.92 18.65
CA TYR A 669 4.00 7.65 19.90
C TYR A 669 5.27 8.42 20.28
N ASP A 670 5.10 9.42 21.15
CA ASP A 670 6.16 10.36 21.51
C ASP A 670 7.41 9.63 22.07
N ASP A 671 7.19 8.60 22.90
CA ASP A 671 8.22 7.80 23.57
C ASP A 671 8.65 6.54 22.80
N GLU A 672 7.94 6.16 21.73
CA GLU A 672 8.14 4.89 21.03
C GLU A 672 9.53 4.79 20.38
N ALA A 673 9.97 5.86 19.74
CA ALA A 673 11.29 5.92 19.10
C ALA A 673 12.43 5.83 20.12
N GLU A 674 12.30 6.53 21.25
CA GLU A 674 13.27 6.47 22.35
C GLU A 674 13.35 5.06 22.95
N ARG A 675 12.19 4.43 23.19
CA ARG A 675 12.10 3.07 23.73
C ARG A 675 12.73 2.03 22.80
N LEU A 676 12.54 2.16 21.49
CA LEU A 676 13.19 1.31 20.49
C LEU A 676 14.71 1.56 20.44
N LEU A 677 15.13 2.82 20.47
CA LEU A 677 16.54 3.19 20.41
C LEU A 677 17.32 2.78 21.68
N ALA A 678 16.65 2.67 22.82
CA ALA A 678 17.22 2.14 24.06
C ALA A 678 17.60 0.65 23.95
N ARG A 679 17.10 -0.08 22.94
CA ARG A 679 17.44 -1.50 22.69
C ARG A 679 18.62 -1.63 21.72
N GLN A 680 19.27 -2.80 21.72
CA GLN A 680 20.29 -3.14 20.74
C GLN A 680 19.65 -3.68 19.45
N LEU A 681 19.15 -2.75 18.62
CA LEU A 681 18.51 -3.08 17.34
C LEU A 681 19.54 -3.44 16.26
N ASP A 682 19.19 -4.42 15.43
CA ASP A 682 19.93 -4.78 14.23
C ASP A 682 19.71 -3.75 13.10
N PRO A 683 20.54 -3.78 12.04
CA PRO A 683 20.42 -2.82 10.93
C PRO A 683 19.06 -2.81 10.20
N LEU A 684 18.35 -3.94 10.10
CA LEU A 684 17.02 -3.98 9.47
C LEU A 684 15.99 -3.28 10.34
N SER A 685 16.00 -3.58 11.64
CA SER A 685 15.08 -2.96 12.62
C SER A 685 15.29 -1.45 12.73
N LEU A 686 16.55 -1.00 12.68
CA LEU A 686 16.88 0.43 12.60
C LEU A 686 16.37 1.07 11.31
N ALA A 687 16.52 0.40 10.16
CA ALA A 687 16.01 0.91 8.89
C ALA A 687 14.47 1.06 8.91
N VAL A 688 13.74 0.08 9.45
CA VAL A 688 12.28 0.17 9.62
C VAL A 688 11.88 1.37 10.49
N LEU A 689 12.54 1.57 11.63
CA LEU A 689 12.30 2.73 12.50
C LEU A 689 12.59 4.05 11.76
N ALA A 690 13.71 4.11 11.04
CA ALA A 690 14.11 5.30 10.28
C ALA A 690 13.07 5.67 9.22
N TYR A 691 12.50 4.71 8.48
CA TYR A 691 11.44 5.01 7.51
C TYR A 691 10.17 5.54 8.19
N ARG A 692 9.79 5.04 9.37
CA ARG A 692 8.67 5.60 10.13
C ARG A 692 8.94 7.04 10.57
N LEU A 693 10.12 7.31 11.12
CA LEU A 693 10.55 8.66 11.50
C LEU A 693 10.55 9.63 10.31
N ALA A 694 10.98 9.15 9.13
CA ALA A 694 10.95 9.93 7.91
C ALA A 694 9.52 10.27 7.45
N LEU A 695 8.59 9.31 7.54
CA LEU A 695 7.18 9.52 7.18
C LEU A 695 6.48 10.55 8.07
N GLU A 696 6.91 10.64 9.33
CA GLU A 696 6.37 11.58 10.32
C GLU A 696 7.20 12.87 10.43
N ASN A 697 8.20 13.05 9.55
CA ASN A 697 9.07 14.22 9.50
C ASN A 697 9.83 14.50 10.83
N ARG A 698 10.18 13.45 11.58
CA ARG A 698 10.97 13.54 12.84
C ARG A 698 12.49 13.57 12.53
N GLN A 699 12.95 14.63 11.88
CA GLN A 699 14.30 14.73 11.29
C GLN A 699 15.46 14.56 12.28
N GLU A 700 15.37 15.13 13.48
CA GLU A 700 16.43 15.03 14.49
C GLU A 700 16.63 13.58 14.97
N GLU A 701 15.54 12.85 15.14
CA GLU A 701 15.57 11.44 15.54
C GLU A 701 16.00 10.55 14.38
N LEU A 702 15.54 10.85 13.16
CA LEU A 702 16.00 10.19 11.95
C LEU A 702 17.54 10.28 11.82
N ALA A 703 18.11 11.47 12.05
CA ALA A 703 19.56 11.66 12.01
C ALA A 703 20.31 10.76 13.01
N LYS A 704 19.78 10.60 14.24
CA LYS A 704 20.36 9.68 15.26
C LYS A 704 20.31 8.22 14.81
N VAL A 705 19.22 7.81 14.17
CA VAL A 705 19.09 6.44 13.65
C VAL A 705 20.05 6.21 12.47
N VAL A 706 20.19 7.19 11.57
CA VAL A 706 21.15 7.12 10.45
C VAL A 706 22.60 7.05 10.96
N GLU A 707 22.95 7.81 11.99
CA GLU A 707 24.27 7.73 12.64
C GLU A 707 24.55 6.32 13.17
N ARG A 708 23.56 5.71 13.83
CA ARG A 708 23.66 4.35 14.37
C ARG A 708 23.71 3.27 13.28
N LEU A 709 23.03 3.46 12.16
CA LEU A 709 23.13 2.59 10.98
C LEU A 709 24.55 2.63 10.37
N GLY A 710 25.19 3.80 10.40
CA GLY A 710 26.58 3.98 9.99
C GLY A 710 26.87 3.46 8.58
N ASN A 711 27.72 2.43 8.47
CA ASN A 711 28.08 1.77 7.21
C ASN A 711 27.54 0.34 7.12
N ALA A 712 26.40 0.04 7.76
CA ALA A 712 25.78 -1.27 7.67
C ALA A 712 25.57 -1.66 6.18
N PRO A 713 25.84 -2.92 5.79
CA PRO A 713 25.85 -3.39 4.39
C PRO A 713 24.44 -3.56 3.78
N LEU A 714 23.55 -2.61 4.05
CA LEU A 714 22.21 -2.46 3.50
C LEU A 714 22.17 -1.23 2.59
N ALA A 715 21.56 -1.35 1.42
CA ALA A 715 21.32 -0.18 0.56
C ALA A 715 20.42 0.86 1.26
N ASP A 716 19.49 0.41 2.13
CA ASP A 716 18.65 1.26 2.97
C ASP A 716 19.46 2.25 3.82
N THR A 717 20.66 1.87 4.30
CA THR A 717 21.55 2.77 5.06
C THR A 717 21.84 4.06 4.28
N HIS A 718 22.12 3.91 2.98
CA HIS A 718 22.42 5.05 2.12
C HIS A 718 21.16 5.76 1.64
N VAL A 719 20.06 5.04 1.39
CA VAL A 719 18.77 5.69 1.06
C VAL A 719 18.29 6.57 2.21
N LEU A 720 18.38 6.09 3.46
CA LEU A 720 18.00 6.86 4.65
C LEU A 720 18.96 8.02 4.90
N ALA A 721 20.27 7.84 4.71
CA ALA A 721 21.23 8.94 4.80
C ALA A 721 20.93 10.05 3.79
N ALA A 722 20.47 9.70 2.59
CA ALA A 722 20.06 10.66 1.57
C ALA A 722 18.83 11.51 1.96
N LEU A 723 18.01 11.04 2.91
CA LEU A 723 16.90 11.82 3.48
C LEU A 723 17.37 12.86 4.49
N VAL A 724 18.54 12.65 5.11
CA VAL A 724 19.12 13.56 6.11
C VAL A 724 20.04 14.59 5.45
N ALA A 725 20.96 14.14 4.58
CA ALA A 725 21.95 15.02 3.95
C ALA A 725 22.47 14.46 2.61
N GLU A 726 23.08 15.33 1.81
CA GLU A 726 23.81 14.99 0.58
C GLU A 726 23.06 13.99 -0.35
N ARG A 727 21.76 14.22 -0.60
CA ARG A 727 20.82 13.32 -1.30
C ARG A 727 21.45 12.58 -2.48
N ASP A 728 21.98 13.30 -3.48
CA ASP A 728 22.47 12.70 -4.73
C ASP A 728 23.69 11.78 -4.49
N LYS A 729 24.60 12.16 -3.58
CA LYS A 729 25.79 11.37 -3.23
C LYS A 729 25.39 10.06 -2.55
N HIS A 730 24.48 10.13 -1.58
CA HIS A 730 24.04 8.96 -0.84
C HIS A 730 23.16 8.03 -1.70
N MET A 731 22.28 8.57 -2.55
CA MET A 731 21.53 7.76 -3.51
C MET A 731 22.45 7.07 -4.52
N ALA A 732 23.49 7.76 -5.02
CA ALA A 732 24.49 7.14 -5.87
C ALA A 732 25.24 6.00 -5.15
N ARG A 733 25.57 6.17 -3.86
CA ARG A 733 26.17 5.09 -3.05
C ARG A 733 25.22 3.92 -2.82
N ALA A 734 23.93 4.18 -2.58
CA ALA A 734 22.92 3.13 -2.45
C ALA A 734 22.85 2.27 -3.73
N LEU A 735 22.93 2.92 -4.89
CA LEU A 735 22.92 2.27 -6.20
C LEU A 735 24.20 1.47 -6.48
N GLN A 736 25.36 2.02 -6.14
CA GLN A 736 26.67 1.37 -6.25
C GLN A 736 26.83 0.20 -5.27
N GLY A 737 26.06 0.20 -4.18
CA GLY A 737 26.06 -0.87 -3.18
C GLY A 737 25.73 -2.24 -3.79
N PRO A 738 26.24 -3.34 -3.22
CA PRO A 738 26.05 -4.68 -3.77
C PRO A 738 24.62 -5.23 -3.57
N SER A 739 23.79 -4.58 -2.77
CA SER A 739 22.39 -4.94 -2.50
C SER A 739 21.39 -3.91 -3.04
N VAL A 740 20.11 -4.27 -3.05
CA VAL A 740 18.98 -3.34 -3.23
C VAL A 740 18.32 -3.08 -1.88
N PRO A 741 17.57 -1.98 -1.72
CA PRO A 741 16.83 -1.74 -0.49
C PRO A 741 15.91 -2.91 -0.16
N VAL A 742 15.97 -3.40 1.08
CA VAL A 742 15.17 -4.56 1.54
C VAL A 742 13.80 -4.13 2.06
N VAL A 743 13.66 -2.89 2.50
CA VAL A 743 12.38 -2.27 2.86
C VAL A 743 11.79 -1.60 1.62
N GLY A 744 10.50 -1.82 1.39
CA GLY A 744 9.80 -1.31 0.19
C GLY A 744 9.87 0.21 0.05
N GLU A 745 9.82 0.96 1.16
CA GLU A 745 9.98 2.43 1.15
C GLU A 745 11.33 2.86 0.56
N GLY A 746 12.41 2.17 0.92
CA GLY A 746 13.75 2.45 0.43
C GLY A 746 13.87 2.26 -1.08
N TYR A 747 13.25 1.20 -1.60
CA TYR A 747 13.24 0.93 -3.02
C TYR A 747 12.48 2.02 -3.79
N ARG A 748 11.29 2.41 -3.31
CA ARG A 748 10.48 3.47 -3.93
C ARG A 748 11.20 4.82 -3.93
N LEU A 749 11.90 5.15 -2.86
CA LEU A 749 12.74 6.34 -2.75
C LEU A 749 13.86 6.38 -3.77
N MET A 750 14.56 5.25 -3.92
CA MET A 750 15.62 5.10 -4.89
C MET A 750 15.09 5.21 -6.33
N GLU A 751 13.93 4.61 -6.62
CA GLU A 751 13.26 4.71 -7.92
C GLU A 751 12.82 6.15 -8.25
N ALA A 752 12.25 6.87 -7.29
CA ALA A 752 11.87 8.27 -7.45
C ALA A 752 13.09 9.15 -7.75
N TRP A 753 14.19 8.98 -7.00
CA TRP A 753 15.43 9.70 -7.27
C TRP A 753 16.00 9.38 -8.65
N LEU A 754 15.99 8.11 -9.07
CA LEU A 754 16.44 7.73 -10.41
C LEU A 754 15.58 8.41 -11.48
N THR A 755 14.25 8.43 -11.32
CA THR A 755 13.36 9.13 -12.27
C THR A 755 13.73 10.61 -12.43
N ASP A 756 13.98 11.31 -11.31
CA ASP A 756 14.44 12.71 -11.32
C ASP A 756 15.81 12.88 -11.98
N HIS A 757 16.77 12.04 -11.61
CA HIS A 757 18.13 12.09 -12.14
C HIS A 757 18.16 11.88 -13.65
N PHE A 758 17.34 10.95 -14.14
CA PHE A 758 17.19 10.64 -15.56
C PHE A 758 16.58 11.79 -16.34
N ALA A 759 15.54 12.42 -15.78
CA ALA A 759 14.94 13.60 -16.38
C ALA A 759 15.95 14.76 -16.49
N LYS A 760 16.81 14.96 -15.49
CA LYS A 760 17.88 15.99 -15.53
C LYS A 760 18.91 15.71 -16.62
N GLU A 761 19.26 14.45 -16.84
CA GLU A 761 20.23 14.02 -17.85
C GLU A 761 19.62 13.84 -19.26
N SER A 762 18.34 14.21 -19.46
CA SER A 762 17.59 13.98 -20.71
C SER A 762 17.58 12.50 -21.17
N LEU A 763 17.61 11.59 -20.19
CA LEU A 763 17.51 10.15 -20.40
C LEU A 763 16.05 9.69 -20.32
N PRO A 764 15.65 8.61 -21.03
CA PRO A 764 14.30 8.06 -20.94
C PRO A 764 13.98 7.62 -19.50
N PRO A 765 12.72 7.77 -19.04
CA PRO A 765 12.37 7.42 -17.68
C PRO A 765 12.62 5.93 -17.42
N PRO A 766 13.00 5.58 -16.20
CA PRO A 766 13.31 4.22 -15.86
C PRO A 766 12.11 3.28 -16.00
N ILE A 767 12.33 2.14 -16.63
CA ILE A 767 11.42 1.00 -16.49
C ILE A 767 11.92 0.23 -15.28
N ALA A 768 11.29 0.41 -14.13
CA ALA A 768 11.49 -0.47 -12.99
C ALA A 768 10.69 -1.77 -13.23
N PRO A 769 11.24 -2.97 -12.92
CA PRO A 769 10.37 -4.13 -12.73
C PRO A 769 9.41 -3.75 -11.61
N GLU A 770 8.11 -3.90 -11.82
CA GLU A 770 7.13 -3.59 -10.77
C GLU A 770 7.53 -4.36 -9.50
N PRO A 771 8.05 -3.69 -8.44
CA PRO A 771 8.08 -4.33 -7.15
C PRO A 771 6.63 -4.63 -6.82
N PHE A 772 6.35 -5.74 -6.12
CA PHE A 772 4.98 -5.99 -5.70
C PHE A 772 4.52 -4.85 -4.78
N THR A 773 3.72 -3.94 -5.32
CA THR A 773 3.26 -2.72 -4.69
C THR A 773 2.08 -3.05 -3.79
N GLY A 774 2.40 -3.43 -2.56
CA GLY A 774 1.43 -3.72 -1.50
C GLY A 774 2.07 -4.29 -0.23
N GLY A 775 3.30 -4.83 -0.32
CA GLY A 775 4.04 -5.35 0.83
C GLY A 775 4.97 -4.33 1.48
N LEU A 776 5.27 -4.55 2.76
CA LEU A 776 6.32 -3.85 3.50
C LEU A 776 7.73 -4.11 2.91
N TRP A 777 7.97 -5.32 2.43
CA TRP A 777 9.29 -5.81 2.03
C TRP A 777 9.48 -5.75 0.52
N THR A 778 10.69 -5.37 0.08
CA THR A 778 11.05 -5.41 -1.34
C THR A 778 11.06 -6.85 -1.84
N ALA A 779 10.25 -7.15 -2.85
CA ALA A 779 10.22 -8.44 -3.54
C ALA A 779 9.94 -8.24 -5.04
N PHE A 780 10.48 -9.14 -5.86
CA PHE A 780 10.42 -9.06 -7.33
C PHE A 780 9.68 -10.26 -7.92
N ASP A 781 9.01 -10.08 -9.06
CA ASP A 781 8.55 -11.22 -9.88
C ASP A 781 9.81 -12.01 -10.36
N PRO A 782 9.85 -13.35 -10.32
CA PRO A 782 10.94 -14.18 -10.83
C PRO A 782 11.17 -14.00 -12.34
N ARG A 783 10.15 -13.57 -13.10
CA ARG A 783 10.25 -13.13 -14.49
C ARG A 783 10.94 -11.78 -14.60
N GLY A 784 10.91 -10.97 -13.54
CA GLY A 784 11.73 -9.78 -13.37
C GLY A 784 13.10 -10.14 -12.80
N GLN A 785 14.15 -9.95 -13.59
CA GLN A 785 15.49 -10.25 -13.12
C GLN A 785 15.92 -9.25 -12.05
N ALA A 786 15.93 -9.70 -10.80
CA ALA A 786 16.79 -9.09 -9.78
C ALA A 786 17.79 -10.14 -9.29
N VAL A 787 19.03 -9.98 -9.76
CA VAL A 787 20.27 -10.40 -9.10
C VAL A 787 20.48 -11.91 -8.90
N ILE A 788 21.08 -12.58 -9.90
CA ILE A 788 22.04 -13.67 -9.59
C ILE A 788 23.45 -13.07 -9.42
N SER A 789 23.74 -11.92 -10.02
CA SER A 789 24.82 -11.01 -9.63
C SER A 789 24.71 -9.74 -10.47
N LYS A 790 24.99 -8.57 -9.88
CA LYS A 790 25.24 -7.37 -10.67
C LYS A 790 26.43 -7.66 -11.60
N ALA A 791 26.39 -7.21 -12.84
CA ALA A 791 27.58 -7.05 -13.64
C ALA A 791 28.53 -6.10 -12.91
N PHE A 792 29.82 -6.44 -12.91
CA PHE A 792 30.84 -5.67 -12.23
C PHE A 792 32.04 -5.46 -13.14
N PRO A 793 32.77 -4.35 -12.96
CA PRO A 793 33.97 -4.12 -13.73
C PRO A 793 35.03 -5.11 -13.29
N VAL A 794 35.88 -5.53 -14.23
CA VAL A 794 36.94 -6.53 -13.99
C VAL A 794 37.86 -6.12 -12.82
N HIS A 795 38.12 -4.82 -12.67
CA HIS A 795 38.96 -4.30 -11.58
C HIS A 795 38.31 -4.42 -10.19
N ASN A 796 36.99 -4.63 -10.12
CA ASN A 796 36.24 -4.90 -8.88
C ASN A 796 35.70 -6.33 -8.83
N ALA A 797 36.37 -7.28 -9.48
CA ALA A 797 35.93 -8.68 -9.47
C ALA A 797 35.89 -9.24 -8.03
N PRO A 798 34.74 -9.79 -7.59
CA PRO A 798 34.61 -10.44 -6.29
C PRO A 798 35.48 -11.70 -6.23
N ALA A 799 35.71 -12.22 -5.02
CA ALA A 799 36.61 -13.35 -4.79
C ALA A 799 36.30 -14.58 -5.67
N TRP A 800 35.01 -14.91 -5.85
CA TRP A 800 34.57 -16.03 -6.68
C TRP A 800 34.87 -15.83 -8.18
N ALA A 801 34.97 -14.58 -8.64
CA ALA A 801 35.21 -14.23 -10.04
C ALA A 801 36.70 -14.06 -10.37
N LYS A 802 37.60 -14.15 -9.38
CA LYS A 802 39.05 -14.10 -9.60
C LYS A 802 39.57 -15.11 -10.65
N PRO A 803 39.05 -16.35 -10.74
CA PRO A 803 39.43 -17.28 -11.80
C PRO A 803 39.15 -16.76 -13.23
N LEU A 804 38.21 -15.82 -13.39
CA LEU A 804 37.85 -15.24 -14.68
C LEU A 804 38.80 -14.12 -15.14
N LEU A 805 39.74 -13.69 -14.30
CA LEU A 805 40.65 -12.58 -14.65
C LEU A 805 41.55 -12.92 -15.84
N ALA A 806 42.05 -14.15 -15.93
CA ALA A 806 42.80 -14.62 -17.10
C ALA A 806 41.94 -14.53 -18.38
N ALA A 807 40.64 -14.83 -18.27
CA ALA A 807 39.76 -14.73 -19.40
C ALA A 807 39.43 -13.28 -19.78
N ALA A 808 39.33 -12.40 -18.77
CA ALA A 808 39.21 -10.97 -18.99
C ALA A 808 40.45 -10.38 -19.68
N GLU A 809 41.66 -10.84 -19.35
CA GLU A 809 42.89 -10.43 -20.03
C GLU A 809 42.87 -10.80 -21.51
N ALA A 810 42.41 -12.01 -21.86
CA ALA A 810 42.29 -12.49 -23.24
C ALA A 810 41.10 -11.89 -24.02
N THR A 811 40.30 -11.02 -23.41
CA THR A 811 39.15 -10.34 -24.02
C THR A 811 39.51 -8.90 -24.41
N ALA A 812 39.30 -8.55 -25.68
CA ALA A 812 39.63 -7.25 -26.26
C ALA A 812 38.40 -6.37 -26.51
N LYS A 813 38.64 -5.05 -26.42
CA LYS A 813 37.80 -4.01 -26.99
C LYS A 813 38.14 -3.87 -28.48
N ILE A 814 37.15 -3.80 -29.36
CA ILE A 814 37.37 -3.67 -30.80
C ILE A 814 37.02 -2.25 -31.26
N GLU A 815 37.95 -1.63 -31.99
CA GLU A 815 37.79 -0.31 -32.58
C GLU A 815 37.85 -0.38 -34.12
N GLY A 816 37.05 0.46 -34.77
CA GLY A 816 37.04 0.63 -36.23
C GLY A 816 38.28 1.36 -36.76
N GLY A 817 38.40 1.40 -38.09
CA GLY A 817 39.48 2.10 -38.79
C GLY A 817 39.46 3.63 -38.65
N PRO A 818 40.53 4.32 -39.10
CA PRO A 818 40.73 5.77 -38.92
C PRO A 818 39.57 6.64 -39.45
N ASP A 819 38.89 6.18 -40.49
CA ASP A 819 37.82 6.92 -41.17
C ASP A 819 36.47 6.91 -40.42
N GLY A 820 36.33 6.06 -39.38
CA GLY A 820 35.09 5.88 -38.61
C GLY A 820 35.06 6.58 -37.25
N GLY A 821 36.12 7.32 -36.88
CA GLY A 821 36.35 7.79 -35.52
C GLY A 821 36.75 6.64 -34.57
N HIS A 822 37.41 6.94 -33.46
CA HIS A 822 37.80 5.96 -32.43
C HIS A 822 36.59 5.43 -31.63
N GLN A 823 35.57 4.93 -32.31
CA GLN A 823 34.35 4.42 -31.70
C GLN A 823 34.49 2.92 -31.44
N LEU A 824 34.17 2.52 -30.21
CA LEU A 824 34.01 1.12 -29.83
C LEU A 824 32.91 0.50 -30.72
N ILE A 825 33.25 -0.59 -31.42
CA ILE A 825 32.32 -1.28 -32.33
C ILE A 825 31.93 -2.68 -31.82
N GLY A 826 32.65 -3.21 -30.83
CA GLY A 826 32.30 -4.47 -30.17
C GLY A 826 33.40 -5.06 -29.30
N THR A 827 33.27 -6.33 -28.97
CA THR A 827 34.20 -7.14 -28.17
C THR A 827 34.74 -8.30 -29.01
N GLY A 828 35.94 -8.79 -28.70
CA GLY A 828 36.48 -10.04 -29.25
C GLY A 828 37.37 -10.74 -28.23
N PHE A 829 37.81 -11.97 -28.49
CA PHE A 829 38.70 -12.69 -27.58
C PHE A 829 39.68 -13.62 -28.29
N LEU A 830 40.82 -13.87 -27.66
CA LEU A 830 41.89 -14.71 -28.20
C LEU A 830 41.57 -16.20 -28.05
N ILE A 831 41.63 -16.92 -29.16
CA ILE A 831 41.57 -18.40 -29.18
C ILE A 831 42.93 -19.02 -29.47
N GLU A 832 43.83 -18.27 -30.13
CA GLU A 832 45.26 -18.58 -30.26
C GLU A 832 46.04 -17.25 -30.24
N GLN A 833 47.38 -17.30 -30.13
CA GLN A 833 48.23 -16.09 -30.02
C GLN A 833 48.07 -15.06 -31.16
N ARG A 834 47.53 -15.50 -32.30
CA ARG A 834 47.28 -14.67 -33.49
C ARG A 834 45.84 -14.78 -34.00
N LYS A 835 44.95 -15.49 -33.29
CA LYS A 835 43.56 -15.68 -33.69
C LYS A 835 42.62 -15.01 -32.70
N LEU A 836 41.80 -14.11 -33.22
CA LEU A 836 40.79 -13.38 -32.45
C LEU A 836 39.40 -13.72 -33.00
N ALA A 837 38.56 -14.29 -32.15
CA ALA A 837 37.16 -14.58 -32.43
C ALA A 837 36.27 -13.38 -32.07
N MET A 838 35.26 -13.12 -32.89
CA MET A 838 34.26 -12.06 -32.69
C MET A 838 32.98 -12.38 -33.48
N THR A 839 32.07 -11.42 -33.62
CA THR A 839 30.87 -11.56 -34.46
C THR A 839 31.08 -10.98 -35.85
N ASP A 840 30.34 -11.50 -36.83
CA ASP A 840 30.26 -10.96 -38.20
C ASP A 840 29.78 -9.50 -38.25
N PHE A 841 28.91 -9.09 -37.31
CA PHE A 841 28.47 -7.69 -37.16
C PHE A 841 29.61 -6.71 -36.87
N ILE A 842 30.66 -7.16 -36.20
CA ILE A 842 31.85 -6.35 -35.93
C ILE A 842 32.71 -6.26 -37.19
N VAL A 843 32.86 -7.38 -37.91
CA VAL A 843 33.60 -7.41 -39.18
C VAL A 843 32.98 -6.49 -40.23
N ALA A 844 31.65 -6.43 -40.31
CA ALA A 844 30.92 -5.51 -41.19
C ALA A 844 31.26 -4.03 -40.92
N GLN A 845 31.71 -3.69 -39.72
CA GLN A 845 32.13 -2.34 -39.31
C GLN A 845 33.64 -2.07 -39.55
N LYS A 846 34.34 -2.96 -40.27
CA LYS A 846 35.75 -2.84 -40.64
C LYS A 846 36.67 -2.65 -39.42
N PRO A 847 36.79 -3.66 -38.56
CA PRO A 847 37.58 -3.58 -37.34
C PRO A 847 39.07 -3.45 -37.68
N ALA A 848 39.77 -2.56 -36.99
CA ALA A 848 41.18 -2.26 -37.28
C ALA A 848 42.11 -2.59 -36.10
N VAL A 849 41.62 -2.42 -34.87
CA VAL A 849 42.44 -2.58 -33.66
C VAL A 849 41.69 -3.37 -32.60
N ALA A 850 42.37 -4.35 -32.00
CA ALA A 850 41.96 -5.05 -30.80
C ALA A 850 42.75 -4.50 -29.60
N ILE A 851 42.06 -4.10 -28.53
CA ILE A 851 42.65 -3.46 -27.35
C ILE A 851 42.50 -4.38 -26.16
N PHE A 852 43.63 -4.82 -25.60
CA PHE A 852 43.68 -5.66 -24.43
C PHE A 852 44.31 -4.86 -23.27
N GLY A 853 43.49 -4.35 -22.36
CA GLY A 853 43.99 -3.40 -21.35
C GLY A 853 44.55 -2.15 -22.05
N ASP A 854 45.83 -1.87 -21.84
CA ASP A 854 46.52 -0.73 -22.48
C ASP A 854 47.21 -1.10 -23.82
N GLU A 855 47.22 -2.38 -24.18
CA GLU A 855 47.90 -2.86 -25.40
C GLU A 855 46.97 -2.80 -26.62
N ARG A 856 47.37 -2.05 -27.65
CA ARG A 856 46.66 -1.93 -28.93
C ARG A 856 47.31 -2.82 -29.99
N VAL A 857 46.54 -3.78 -30.50
CA VAL A 857 47.02 -4.81 -31.44
C VAL A 857 46.30 -4.65 -32.79
N PRO A 858 47.04 -4.47 -33.91
CA PRO A 858 46.43 -4.41 -35.23
C PRO A 858 45.74 -5.71 -35.64
N ILE A 859 44.56 -5.58 -36.25
CA ILE A 859 43.88 -6.67 -36.94
C ILE A 859 44.41 -6.72 -38.38
N GLU A 860 45.12 -7.80 -38.72
CA GLU A 860 45.86 -7.94 -39.97
C GLU A 860 44.98 -8.44 -41.12
N ALA A 861 44.05 -9.35 -40.83
CA ALA A 861 43.16 -9.94 -41.83
C ALA A 861 41.91 -10.55 -41.19
N ILE A 862 40.82 -10.63 -41.96
CA ILE A 862 39.65 -11.46 -41.64
C ILE A 862 39.90 -12.82 -42.29
N LEU A 863 39.93 -13.89 -41.48
CA LEU A 863 40.19 -15.26 -41.95
C LEU A 863 38.91 -15.94 -42.42
N GLY A 864 37.77 -15.60 -41.81
CA GLY A 864 36.45 -16.10 -42.22
C GLY A 864 35.32 -15.50 -41.38
N GLU A 865 34.10 -15.60 -41.89
CA GLU A 865 32.87 -15.17 -41.21
C GLU A 865 31.71 -16.09 -41.61
N THR A 866 30.76 -16.30 -40.70
CA THR A 866 29.47 -16.91 -41.02
C THR A 866 28.52 -15.82 -41.51
N LYS A 867 27.78 -16.07 -42.59
CA LYS A 867 26.75 -15.14 -43.13
C LYS A 867 25.33 -15.67 -42.92
N ASP A 868 25.16 -16.41 -41.83
CA ASP A 868 23.92 -17.05 -41.41
C ASP A 868 23.69 -16.80 -39.92
N ASP A 869 22.73 -17.51 -39.32
CA ASP A 869 22.31 -17.34 -37.93
C ASP A 869 23.42 -17.65 -36.89
N ARG A 870 24.61 -18.09 -37.31
CA ARG A 870 25.75 -18.38 -36.44
C ARG A 870 26.62 -17.15 -36.10
N HIS A 871 26.40 -16.00 -36.73
CA HIS A 871 26.94 -14.68 -36.34
C HIS A 871 28.38 -14.65 -35.77
N ALA A 872 29.32 -15.37 -36.36
CA ALA A 872 30.69 -15.52 -35.90
C ALA A 872 31.70 -15.12 -36.97
N ALA A 873 32.84 -14.61 -36.53
CA ALA A 873 33.97 -14.29 -37.39
C ALA A 873 35.30 -14.60 -36.71
N LEU A 874 36.29 -14.92 -37.54
CA LEU A 874 37.66 -15.18 -37.14
C LEU A 874 38.59 -14.19 -37.82
N THR A 875 39.46 -13.57 -37.04
CA THR A 875 40.45 -12.61 -37.56
C THR A 875 41.86 -12.99 -37.13
N ARG A 876 42.84 -12.59 -37.94
CA ARG A 876 44.25 -12.65 -37.63
C ARG A 876 44.71 -11.32 -37.04
N VAL A 877 45.42 -11.39 -35.92
CA VAL A 877 46.02 -10.24 -35.24
C VAL A 877 47.54 -10.37 -35.19
N ALA A 878 48.22 -9.25 -34.96
CA ALA A 878 49.63 -9.29 -34.56
C ALA A 878 49.80 -10.13 -33.26
N PRO A 879 50.96 -10.76 -33.03
CA PRO A 879 51.16 -11.64 -31.87
C PRO A 879 50.86 -10.93 -30.54
N VAL A 880 50.04 -11.57 -29.70
CA VAL A 880 49.69 -11.06 -28.36
C VAL A 880 50.33 -11.93 -27.28
N ALA A 881 50.92 -11.31 -26.26
CA ALA A 881 51.62 -12.03 -25.18
C ALA A 881 50.68 -12.76 -24.19
N ARG A 882 49.36 -12.62 -24.36
CA ARG A 882 48.34 -13.16 -23.44
C ARG A 882 48.01 -14.61 -23.76
N ALA A 883 47.68 -15.38 -22.72
CA ALA A 883 47.26 -16.75 -22.87
C ALA A 883 45.90 -16.82 -23.61
N PRO A 884 45.78 -17.62 -24.68
CA PRO A 884 44.49 -17.83 -25.34
C PRO A 884 43.49 -18.58 -24.46
N LEU A 885 42.20 -18.37 -24.72
CA LEU A 885 41.13 -19.06 -24.00
C LEU A 885 41.04 -20.52 -24.44
N LYS A 886 40.77 -21.41 -23.47
CA LYS A 886 40.42 -22.80 -23.75
C LYS A 886 38.99 -22.89 -24.26
N MET A 887 38.76 -23.78 -25.22
CA MET A 887 37.48 -23.95 -25.91
C MET A 887 36.85 -25.29 -25.55
N GLN A 888 35.55 -25.26 -25.26
CA GLN A 888 34.72 -26.43 -25.04
C GLN A 888 33.80 -26.62 -26.26
N TRP A 889 33.98 -27.75 -26.94
CA TRP A 889 33.27 -28.06 -28.20
C TRP A 889 31.93 -28.78 -28.00
N SER A 890 31.63 -29.22 -26.77
CA SER A 890 30.33 -29.81 -26.45
C SER A 890 29.28 -28.75 -26.14
N LEU A 891 28.02 -29.03 -26.50
CA LEU A 891 26.90 -28.17 -26.09
C LEU A 891 26.76 -28.18 -24.56
N PRO A 892 26.51 -27.01 -23.94
CA PRO A 892 26.25 -26.94 -22.50
C PRO A 892 24.88 -27.53 -22.15
N ALA A 893 24.65 -27.78 -20.86
CA ALA A 893 23.31 -28.12 -20.37
C ALA A 893 22.49 -26.85 -20.07
N VAL A 894 21.17 -26.96 -20.14
CA VAL A 894 20.28 -25.94 -19.55
C VAL A 894 20.57 -25.87 -18.04
N GLY A 895 20.70 -24.66 -17.50
CA GLY A 895 21.10 -24.43 -16.12
C GLY A 895 22.62 -24.27 -15.91
N THR A 896 23.46 -24.47 -16.94
CA THR A 896 24.90 -24.19 -16.84
C THR A 896 25.13 -22.72 -16.45
N ARG A 897 25.91 -22.50 -15.37
CA ARG A 897 26.29 -21.17 -14.90
C ARG A 897 27.38 -20.60 -15.78
N ILE A 898 27.18 -19.37 -16.23
CA ILE A 898 28.07 -18.72 -17.19
C ILE A 898 28.49 -17.32 -16.75
N ALA A 899 29.54 -16.80 -17.38
CA ALA A 899 29.81 -15.38 -17.45
C ALA A 899 30.06 -14.95 -18.89
N VAL A 900 29.53 -13.79 -19.26
CA VAL A 900 29.90 -13.08 -20.48
C VAL A 900 30.87 -11.97 -20.11
N ILE A 901 32.00 -11.90 -20.82
CA ILE A 901 32.97 -10.81 -20.64
C ILE A 901 32.91 -9.89 -21.85
N GLY A 902 32.85 -8.58 -21.65
CA GLY A 902 32.94 -7.65 -22.77
C GLY A 902 32.88 -6.18 -22.38
N HIS A 903 32.79 -5.33 -23.38
CA HIS A 903 32.83 -3.87 -23.24
C HIS A 903 31.46 -3.27 -23.56
N PRO A 904 30.53 -3.23 -22.58
CA PRO A 904 29.23 -2.61 -22.79
C PRO A 904 29.33 -1.11 -23.09
N MET A 905 28.41 -0.67 -23.93
CA MET A 905 28.12 0.71 -24.26
C MET A 905 26.72 1.07 -23.76
N LEU A 906 26.55 2.30 -23.29
CA LEU A 906 25.22 2.86 -23.13
C LEU A 906 24.55 3.00 -24.50
N THR A 907 23.67 2.05 -24.82
CA THR A 907 22.73 2.11 -25.95
C THR A 907 21.32 2.46 -25.44
N PHE A 908 20.31 2.54 -26.33
CA PHE A 908 18.88 2.87 -26.07
C PHE A 908 18.13 1.92 -25.10
N THR A 909 18.80 1.37 -24.09
CA THR A 909 18.35 0.29 -23.24
C THR A 909 17.77 0.81 -21.90
N PRO A 910 16.69 0.21 -21.35
CA PRO A 910 16.01 0.70 -20.13
C PRO A 910 16.95 0.77 -18.92
N THR A 911 17.11 1.97 -18.37
CA THR A 911 18.39 2.30 -17.75
C THR A 911 18.42 2.15 -16.22
N VAL A 912 17.30 2.08 -15.51
CA VAL A 912 17.33 1.76 -14.06
C VAL A 912 17.58 0.31 -13.79
N MET A 913 17.05 -0.60 -14.60
CA MET A 913 17.51 -1.99 -14.56
C MET A 913 18.98 -2.10 -14.97
N THR A 914 19.42 -1.30 -15.94
CA THR A 914 20.84 -1.24 -16.35
C THR A 914 21.74 -0.66 -15.24
N MET A 915 21.28 0.26 -14.40
CA MET A 915 22.09 0.77 -13.28
C MET A 915 21.96 -0.07 -12.01
N ALA A 916 20.82 -0.74 -11.80
CA ALA A 916 20.67 -1.70 -10.70
C ALA A 916 21.42 -3.00 -10.98
N ALA A 917 21.56 -3.38 -12.26
CA ALA A 917 22.28 -4.55 -12.69
C ALA A 917 23.79 -4.33 -12.85
N PHE A 918 24.29 -3.09 -12.82
CA PHE A 918 25.72 -2.80 -12.97
C PHE A 918 26.20 -2.01 -11.75
N THR A 919 27.34 -2.37 -11.17
CA THR A 919 27.90 -1.64 -10.00
C THR A 919 28.39 -0.24 -10.35
N THR A 920 28.68 0.02 -11.63
CA THR A 920 29.09 1.32 -12.19
C THR A 920 28.41 1.55 -13.55
N PRO A 921 28.21 2.81 -14.00
CA PRO A 921 27.70 3.08 -15.33
C PRO A 921 28.60 2.44 -16.41
N PRO A 922 28.07 1.54 -17.26
CA PRO A 922 28.88 0.82 -18.24
C PRO A 922 29.22 1.72 -19.44
N LYS A 923 30.31 2.50 -19.33
CA LYS A 923 30.80 3.32 -20.45
C LYS A 923 32.14 2.81 -20.96
N GLY A 924 32.10 1.78 -21.82
CA GLY A 924 33.28 1.24 -22.51
C GLY A 924 34.28 0.53 -21.61
N GLU A 925 33.95 0.36 -20.34
CA GLU A 925 34.71 -0.42 -19.37
C GLU A 925 34.48 -1.92 -19.59
N LYS A 926 35.49 -2.74 -19.30
CA LYS A 926 35.40 -4.20 -19.37
C LYS A 926 34.62 -4.76 -18.18
N MET A 927 33.51 -5.43 -18.46
CA MET A 927 32.61 -5.98 -17.45
C MET A 927 32.58 -7.51 -17.49
N ILE A 928 32.39 -8.11 -16.32
CA ILE A 928 31.98 -9.51 -16.17
C ILE A 928 30.48 -9.50 -15.89
N MET A 929 29.71 -10.20 -16.73
CA MET A 929 28.25 -10.26 -16.71
C MET A 929 27.81 -11.70 -16.46
N PRO A 930 27.60 -12.09 -15.20
CA PRO A 930 27.25 -13.47 -14.84
C PRO A 930 25.82 -13.83 -15.27
N GLY A 931 25.55 -15.12 -15.40
CA GLY A 931 24.21 -15.59 -15.75
C GLY A 931 24.07 -17.10 -15.84
N VAL A 932 23.02 -17.55 -16.53
CA VAL A 932 22.68 -18.97 -16.68
C VAL A 932 22.11 -19.28 -18.06
N ILE A 933 22.46 -20.43 -18.63
CA ILE A 933 21.88 -20.96 -19.87
C ILE A 933 20.41 -21.34 -19.62
N VAL A 934 19.50 -20.80 -20.44
CA VAL A 934 18.05 -21.10 -20.35
C VAL A 934 17.52 -21.93 -21.52
N ALA A 935 18.19 -21.90 -22.68
CA ALA A 935 17.90 -22.79 -23.78
C ALA A 935 19.16 -23.08 -24.60
N VAL A 936 19.24 -24.29 -25.15
CA VAL A 936 20.36 -24.77 -25.96
C VAL A 936 19.79 -25.38 -27.24
N GLU A 937 20.23 -24.83 -28.36
CA GLU A 937 19.96 -25.30 -29.71
C GLU A 937 21.31 -25.54 -30.42
N GLU A 938 21.28 -26.24 -31.56
CA GLU A 938 22.52 -26.59 -32.30
C GLU A 938 23.31 -25.35 -32.72
N THR A 939 22.63 -24.29 -33.15
CA THR A 939 23.26 -23.05 -33.64
C THR A 939 23.09 -21.87 -32.70
N LYS A 940 22.40 -22.03 -31.56
CA LYS A 940 22.01 -20.93 -30.69
C LYS A 940 21.99 -21.30 -29.22
N LEU A 941 22.59 -20.42 -28.41
CA LEU A 941 22.47 -20.40 -26.97
C LEU A 941 21.56 -19.25 -26.57
N THR A 942 20.60 -19.53 -25.69
CA THR A 942 19.82 -18.48 -25.00
C THR A 942 20.16 -18.54 -23.53
N TYR A 943 20.46 -17.39 -22.94
CA TYR A 943 20.86 -17.29 -21.55
C TYR A 943 20.39 -16.00 -20.91
N GLU A 944 20.43 -15.97 -19.59
CA GLU A 944 20.07 -14.83 -18.78
C GLU A 944 21.33 -14.12 -18.29
N CYS A 945 21.82 -13.14 -19.05
CA CYS A 945 22.94 -12.28 -18.67
C CYS A 945 22.62 -10.82 -18.96
N TRP A 946 23.09 -9.91 -18.10
CA TRP A 946 23.00 -8.46 -18.27
C TRP A 946 23.97 -7.92 -19.32
N THR A 947 23.83 -8.39 -20.56
CA THR A 947 24.62 -7.92 -21.70
C THR A 947 24.01 -6.65 -22.32
N MET A 948 24.84 -5.78 -22.89
CA MET A 948 24.43 -4.54 -23.56
C MET A 948 25.03 -4.45 -24.97
N GLY A 949 24.65 -3.41 -25.73
CA GLY A 949 25.38 -3.06 -26.95
C GLY A 949 26.88 -2.91 -26.67
N GLY A 950 27.73 -3.27 -27.62
CA GLY A 950 29.20 -3.31 -27.44
C GLY A 950 29.75 -4.62 -26.87
N VAL A 951 28.92 -5.45 -26.22
CA VAL A 951 29.34 -6.77 -25.69
C VAL A 951 29.39 -7.84 -26.79
N ALA A 952 28.74 -7.61 -27.94
CA ALA A 952 28.78 -8.55 -29.07
C ALA A 952 30.23 -8.97 -29.38
N GLY A 953 30.43 -10.25 -29.66
CA GLY A 953 31.74 -10.89 -29.82
C GLY A 953 32.46 -11.27 -28.51
N GLY A 954 31.88 -10.97 -27.34
CA GLY A 954 32.41 -11.42 -26.05
C GLY A 954 32.30 -12.94 -25.82
N PRO A 955 33.26 -13.56 -25.10
CA PRO A 955 33.22 -14.99 -24.80
C PRO A 955 32.12 -15.29 -23.78
N ILE A 956 31.43 -16.42 -23.98
CA ILE A 956 30.54 -17.05 -23.01
C ILE A 956 31.33 -18.16 -22.33
N ILE A 957 31.57 -18.02 -21.02
CA ILE A 957 32.46 -18.89 -20.25
C ILE A 957 31.63 -19.74 -19.27
N ASP A 958 31.85 -21.05 -19.24
CA ASP A 958 31.30 -21.92 -18.20
C ASP A 958 32.05 -21.67 -16.88
N LEU A 959 31.32 -21.29 -15.83
CA LEU A 959 31.93 -20.96 -14.53
C LEU A 959 32.52 -22.17 -13.80
N ALA A 960 32.10 -23.40 -14.14
CA ALA A 960 32.63 -24.61 -13.53
C ALA A 960 33.98 -25.02 -14.12
N THR A 961 34.17 -24.85 -15.43
CA THR A 961 35.38 -25.29 -16.14
C THR A 961 36.35 -24.15 -16.44
N GLY A 962 35.84 -22.91 -16.53
CA GLY A 962 36.58 -21.75 -17.00
C GLY A 962 36.81 -21.75 -18.53
N GLU A 963 36.16 -22.63 -19.27
CA GLU A 963 36.29 -22.77 -20.72
C GLU A 963 35.21 -21.98 -21.46
N VAL A 964 35.53 -21.57 -22.70
CA VAL A 964 34.58 -20.86 -23.57
C VAL A 964 33.66 -21.89 -24.21
N ILE A 965 32.34 -21.66 -24.10
CA ILE A 965 31.29 -22.50 -24.67
C ILE A 965 30.56 -21.83 -25.84
N GLY A 966 30.75 -20.53 -26.03
CA GLY A 966 30.16 -19.81 -27.17
C GLY A 966 30.58 -18.35 -27.29
N ILE A 967 30.03 -17.67 -28.30
CA ILE A 967 30.25 -16.24 -28.60
C ILE A 967 28.92 -15.49 -28.42
N HIS A 968 28.90 -14.44 -27.59
CA HIS A 968 27.72 -13.59 -27.44
C HIS A 968 27.52 -12.73 -28.69
N HIS A 969 26.30 -12.64 -29.23
CA HIS A 969 26.04 -11.80 -30.40
C HIS A 969 24.92 -10.77 -30.23
N SER A 970 23.90 -11.03 -29.41
CA SER A 970 22.80 -10.08 -29.21
C SER A 970 22.07 -10.29 -27.90
N GLY A 971 21.17 -9.37 -27.52
CA GLY A 971 20.29 -9.60 -26.37
C GLY A 971 19.01 -8.78 -26.45
N LYS A 972 17.90 -9.34 -25.96
CA LYS A 972 16.55 -8.77 -26.02
C LYS A 972 15.93 -8.67 -24.63
N TYR A 973 15.09 -7.66 -24.43
CA TYR A 973 14.21 -7.59 -23.26
C TYR A 973 12.90 -8.32 -23.55
N GLU A 974 12.51 -9.22 -22.67
CA GLU A 974 11.19 -9.85 -22.66
C GLU A 974 10.38 -9.36 -21.45
N GLY A 975 9.12 -9.01 -21.69
CA GLY A 975 8.20 -8.58 -20.62
C GLY A 975 8.64 -7.34 -19.83
N GLY A 976 9.53 -6.50 -20.39
CA GLY A 976 10.03 -5.28 -19.74
C GLY A 976 11.02 -5.49 -18.58
N ALA A 977 11.25 -6.74 -18.15
CA ALA A 977 12.02 -7.02 -16.93
C ALA A 977 13.02 -8.20 -17.03
N ARG A 978 12.97 -8.99 -18.10
CA ARG A 978 13.90 -10.11 -18.34
C ARG A 978 14.87 -9.77 -19.46
N LYS A 979 16.18 -9.77 -19.20
CA LYS A 979 17.21 -9.65 -20.24
C LYS A 979 17.68 -11.04 -20.67
N LEU A 980 17.36 -11.40 -21.90
CA LEU A 980 17.93 -12.55 -22.58
C LEU A 980 19.14 -12.13 -23.40
N GLY A 981 20.24 -12.84 -23.23
CA GLY A 981 21.37 -12.86 -24.13
C GLY A 981 21.25 -14.03 -25.09
N PHE A 982 21.74 -13.82 -26.30
CA PHE A 982 21.85 -14.81 -27.35
C PHE A 982 23.30 -14.93 -27.77
N GLY A 983 23.72 -16.17 -27.93
CA GLY A 983 25.07 -16.54 -28.31
C GLY A 983 25.05 -17.69 -29.30
N VAL A 984 26.21 -17.97 -29.88
CA VAL A 984 26.40 -19.11 -30.77
C VAL A 984 27.34 -20.09 -30.09
N PRO A 985 26.95 -21.37 -29.95
CA PRO A 985 27.80 -22.37 -29.31
C PRO A 985 29.04 -22.64 -30.17
N LEU A 986 30.18 -22.89 -29.54
CA LEU A 986 31.42 -23.16 -30.29
C LEU A 986 31.30 -24.37 -31.22
N ALA A 987 30.51 -25.37 -30.83
CA ALA A 987 30.19 -26.55 -31.64
C ALA A 987 29.69 -26.18 -33.05
N ALA A 988 28.86 -25.13 -33.18
CA ALA A 988 28.26 -24.72 -34.45
C ALA A 988 29.26 -24.06 -35.42
N ILE A 989 30.39 -23.59 -34.88
CA ILE A 989 31.39 -22.77 -35.58
C ILE A 989 32.80 -23.38 -35.48
N GLU A 990 32.91 -24.64 -35.08
CA GLU A 990 34.19 -25.34 -34.90
C GLU A 990 35.06 -25.28 -36.17
N ALA A 991 34.46 -25.57 -37.33
CA ALA A 991 35.17 -25.52 -38.61
C ALA A 991 35.73 -24.12 -38.92
N LEU A 992 35.01 -23.05 -38.56
CA LEU A 992 35.50 -21.69 -38.73
C LEU A 992 36.69 -21.42 -37.80
N LEU A 993 36.57 -21.76 -36.52
CA LEU A 993 37.59 -21.44 -35.51
C LEU A 993 38.87 -22.27 -35.67
N GLN A 994 38.78 -23.45 -36.29
CA GLN A 994 39.93 -24.31 -36.62
C GLN A 994 40.66 -23.92 -37.92
N THR A 995 40.23 -22.85 -38.62
CA THR A 995 40.90 -22.39 -39.85
C THR A 995 42.39 -22.09 -39.59
N PRO A 996 43.33 -22.68 -40.36
CA PRO A 996 44.76 -22.43 -40.19
C PRO A 996 45.14 -20.98 -40.56
N ILE A 997 46.17 -20.43 -39.90
CA ILE A 997 46.74 -19.09 -40.18
C ILE A 997 47.83 -19.14 -41.25
#